data_AF-A0A9E2B3E7-F1
#
_entry.id   AF-A0A9E2B3E7-F1
#
_cell.length_a   1.000
_cell.length_b   1.000
_cell.length_c   1.000
_cell.angle_alpha   90.00
_cell.angle_beta   90.00
_cell.angle_gamma   90.00
#
_symmetry.space_group_name_H-M   'P 1'
#
loop_
_entity.id
_entity.type
_entity.pdbx_description
1 polymer ?
#
loop_
_entity_poly.entity_id
_entity_poly.type
_entity_poly.pdbx_seq_one_letter_code
_entity_poly.pdbx_strand_id
1 'polypeptide(L)'
;TDPRRWNERLHAAAVTTLSLTPSGLSQWLAAGCELPATVTRIVLSGEPVAAAVLADWFAHDASGRVALYSTYGLTETAGRVAWAQLTGVADAGVVGQATPDAELRLLDSETLTPVAPGCEAELFVGGPMLATGFLGDESAADARFVTADPDGAGLRRWYRTGDLATQGADGVFFFKGRNDAQVKVRGHRVDAGALEQLLQSHPDVAAAAVVQSDNSKLTAFVVPADARQGEPPAVEFWPSLGEYQIYDALLYDFMSADETRIAAYRAAFEKQVQGKVALDIGTGKDAVLARLCAQAGARHVYAVEVLEDAADSARELINRLGLTDRITVICGDMQSIRLPEPVDLCTQGIIGNIGSSDGIVPIWNQAQQFFAADVTAVPATCTTLIAPVRLPDEIRDHPEFTALAADYTQRVFAAEGREFDVRLCVRNFPADALLAEPVVFEQLDFRAAGNDALLSADYTGSASFTINEPGWLDGYVLWTRIAADAETEVDFLQHQQAWLPVFFPLGEHAVRLSASARIDTSWECTTRGDQIFPDYTVTTAVPAAADDAGSALTLSYRTRHHESALGATELHRRLHESLRSASDDGRGALQQWLAAQLPGYMVPEHIRHIGAMPLTANRKLNRQQLIDMAAASAVQDHSLGNASELLTADPLEQAVARIWADVLGTPVGLDGDFFAAGGDSIIAVRLTTEVQRFLDDAVFLSGLYDAPDVRSYANWLREHHGPAVERALVGIDAATDEAGSNAAAITPAPDGPLPLTYAQQSLWFLQQLYPGNTAANEQFLLRFTGIEKQRVAAAWAELVERHDVLRTTFSGSGTDVLQQHVAAVGSPAAKLAAELAGEQDFRHTNDPSASLRHLAASEIVRSFDLQSGPLLRPVYVRLSTRESVLLVTAHHIVADGLCVPLIQRALHTACTGGQIDPPAVQFGDFASWQRRTMSGDRLAGEVEWWCEKLAGATLDPVPATRSEASATGPESRIPLTINRELARALRAFA
;
A
#
# COMPACT_ATOMS: atom_id res chain seq x y z
N THR A 1 -15.92 -4.84 10.26
CA THR A 1 -14.53 -5.16 10.62
C THR A 1 -14.16 -4.67 12.00
N ASP A 2 -14.97 -3.84 12.68
CA ASP A 2 -14.81 -3.51 14.10
C ASP A 2 -14.84 -4.76 15.02
N PRO A 3 -13.72 -5.08 15.72
CA PRO A 3 -13.62 -6.23 16.62
C PRO A 3 -14.59 -6.18 17.79
N ARG A 4 -14.95 -4.99 18.29
CA ARG A 4 -15.86 -4.82 19.44
C ARG A 4 -17.29 -5.16 19.07
N ARG A 5 -17.76 -4.65 17.94
CA ARG A 5 -19.09 -4.99 17.40
C ARG A 5 -19.21 -6.45 17.00
N TRP A 6 -18.12 -7.06 16.54
CA TRP A 6 -18.08 -8.51 16.31
C TRP A 6 -18.18 -9.26 17.65
N ASN A 7 -17.45 -8.83 18.69
CA ASN A 7 -17.49 -9.43 20.02
C ASN A 7 -18.89 -9.39 20.66
N GLU A 8 -19.62 -8.29 20.52
CA GLU A 8 -21.02 -8.16 20.95
C GLU A 8 -21.91 -9.21 20.27
N ARG A 9 -21.73 -9.42 18.97
CA ARG A 9 -22.46 -10.46 18.23
C ARG A 9 -22.08 -11.87 18.66
N LEU A 10 -20.81 -12.12 18.98
CA LEU A 10 -20.36 -13.41 19.50
C LEU A 10 -21.05 -13.76 20.82
N HIS A 11 -21.23 -12.76 21.69
CA HIS A 11 -21.96 -12.91 22.96
C HIS A 11 -23.45 -13.16 22.70
N ALA A 12 -24.08 -12.36 21.85
CA ALA A 12 -25.50 -12.49 21.54
C ALA A 12 -25.86 -13.84 20.88
N ALA A 13 -24.97 -14.38 20.05
CA ALA A 13 -25.21 -15.60 19.29
C ALA A 13 -24.80 -16.90 20.02
N ALA A 14 -24.29 -16.82 21.26
CA ALA A 14 -23.86 -17.98 22.06
C ALA A 14 -22.89 -18.92 21.29
N VAL A 15 -21.93 -18.34 20.56
CA VAL A 15 -21.01 -19.10 19.70
C VAL A 15 -20.16 -20.05 20.52
N THR A 16 -19.96 -21.28 20.02
CA THR A 16 -19.16 -22.32 20.71
C THR A 16 -17.79 -22.57 20.06
N THR A 17 -17.69 -22.37 18.74
CA THR A 17 -16.44 -22.55 17.98
C THR A 17 -16.22 -21.36 17.07
N LEU A 18 -15.02 -20.79 17.11
CA LEU A 18 -14.60 -19.70 16.23
C LEU A 18 -13.53 -20.20 15.26
N SER A 19 -13.61 -19.76 14.02
CA SER A 19 -12.60 -20.00 13.00
C SER A 19 -12.15 -18.65 12.44
N LEU A 20 -10.87 -18.36 12.54
CA LEU A 20 -10.28 -17.07 12.15
C LEU A 20 -8.83 -17.25 11.70
N THR A 21 -8.23 -16.20 11.14
CA THR A 21 -6.79 -16.17 10.89
C THR A 21 -6.03 -15.77 12.16
N PRO A 22 -4.73 -16.11 12.30
CA PRO A 22 -3.87 -15.60 13.36
C PRO A 22 -3.89 -14.06 13.48
N SER A 23 -3.87 -13.35 12.34
CA SER A 23 -4.01 -11.89 12.32
C SER A 23 -5.37 -11.42 12.87
N GLY A 24 -6.46 -12.11 12.52
CA GLY A 24 -7.78 -11.81 13.09
C GLY A 24 -7.84 -12.02 14.60
N LEU A 25 -7.11 -13.01 15.14
CA LEU A 25 -7.05 -13.24 16.60
C LEU A 25 -6.27 -12.11 17.27
N SER A 26 -5.16 -11.69 16.66
CA SER A 26 -4.31 -10.61 17.16
C SER A 26 -5.07 -9.29 17.24
N GLN A 27 -5.83 -8.94 16.19
CA GLN A 27 -6.68 -7.74 16.18
C GLN A 27 -7.76 -7.79 17.27
N TRP A 28 -8.35 -8.96 17.49
CA TRP A 28 -9.36 -9.15 18.52
C TRP A 28 -8.79 -9.02 19.94
N LEU A 29 -7.60 -9.58 20.19
CA LEU A 29 -6.87 -9.45 21.45
C LEU A 29 -6.44 -7.99 21.71
N ALA A 30 -5.88 -7.31 20.70
CA ALA A 30 -5.46 -5.92 20.79
C ALA A 30 -6.62 -4.95 21.08
N ALA A 31 -7.83 -5.27 20.62
CA ALA A 31 -9.02 -4.48 20.91
C ALA A 31 -9.53 -4.61 22.35
N GLY A 32 -8.91 -5.45 23.18
CA GLY A 32 -9.27 -5.69 24.58
C GLY A 32 -10.60 -6.42 24.76
N CYS A 33 -11.03 -7.19 23.77
CA CYS A 33 -12.29 -7.92 23.82
C CYS A 33 -12.18 -9.14 24.75
N GLU A 34 -13.23 -9.46 25.51
CA GLU A 34 -13.35 -10.72 26.25
C GLU A 34 -14.13 -11.76 25.43
N LEU A 35 -13.77 -13.03 25.50
CA LEU A 35 -14.46 -14.11 24.78
C LEU A 35 -15.77 -14.49 25.48
N PRO A 36 -16.85 -14.78 24.73
CA PRO A 36 -18.05 -15.34 25.34
C PRO A 36 -17.74 -16.62 26.12
N ALA A 37 -18.38 -16.79 27.27
CA ALA A 37 -18.25 -18.00 28.10
C ALA A 37 -18.65 -19.28 27.35
N THR A 38 -19.47 -19.16 26.30
CA THR A 38 -19.94 -20.27 25.45
C THR A 38 -18.87 -20.79 24.49
N VAL A 39 -17.86 -19.97 24.15
CA VAL A 39 -16.79 -20.40 23.24
C VAL A 39 -15.90 -21.40 23.96
N THR A 40 -15.73 -22.58 23.36
CA THR A 40 -14.89 -23.66 23.87
C THR A 40 -13.77 -24.03 22.91
N ARG A 41 -13.81 -23.52 21.68
CA ARG A 41 -12.84 -23.85 20.63
C ARG A 41 -12.53 -22.67 19.72
N ILE A 42 -11.25 -22.49 19.41
CA ILE A 42 -10.77 -21.58 18.37
C ILE A 42 -9.93 -22.35 17.36
N VAL A 43 -10.14 -22.09 16.07
CA VAL A 43 -9.42 -22.69 14.96
C VAL A 43 -8.74 -21.59 14.16
N LEU A 44 -7.41 -21.59 14.16
CA LEU A 44 -6.56 -20.72 13.36
C LEU A 44 -6.25 -21.37 12.02
N SER A 45 -6.36 -20.62 10.93
CA SER A 45 -6.14 -21.14 9.57
C SER A 45 -5.65 -20.05 8.63
N GLY A 46 -4.89 -20.44 7.62
CA GLY A 46 -4.56 -19.58 6.47
C GLY A 46 -3.23 -18.83 6.56
N GLU A 47 -2.65 -18.67 7.75
CA GLU A 47 -1.34 -18.05 7.99
C GLU A 47 -0.55 -18.90 9.02
N PRO A 48 0.79 -18.88 9.00
CA PRO A 48 1.60 -19.45 10.08
C PRO A 48 1.27 -18.78 11.41
N VAL A 49 1.07 -19.57 12.46
CA VAL A 49 0.83 -19.03 13.81
C VAL A 49 2.17 -18.65 14.44
N ALA A 50 2.38 -17.34 14.67
CA ALA A 50 3.61 -16.83 15.26
C ALA A 50 3.65 -17.05 16.79
N ALA A 51 4.87 -17.13 17.33
CA ALA A 51 5.09 -17.30 18.77
C ALA A 51 4.46 -16.17 19.62
N ALA A 52 4.51 -14.93 19.14
CA ALA A 52 3.91 -13.77 19.81
C ALA A 52 2.38 -13.93 19.97
N VAL A 53 1.68 -14.34 18.91
CA VAL A 53 0.22 -14.55 18.94
C VAL A 53 -0.16 -15.65 19.95
N LEU A 54 0.64 -16.71 20.04
CA LEU A 54 0.44 -17.76 21.04
C LEU A 54 0.69 -17.25 22.46
N ALA A 55 1.74 -16.44 22.66
CA ALA A 55 2.06 -15.86 23.96
C ALA A 55 0.90 -14.96 24.45
N ASP A 56 0.40 -14.07 23.59
CA ASP A 56 -0.73 -13.19 23.90
C ASP A 56 -2.00 -13.99 24.20
N TRP A 57 -2.26 -15.03 23.42
CA TRP A 57 -3.41 -15.91 23.64
C TRP A 57 -3.36 -16.65 24.97
N PHE A 58 -2.25 -17.30 25.29
CA PHE A 58 -2.13 -18.07 26.54
C PHE A 58 -2.03 -17.18 27.78
N ALA A 59 -1.60 -15.92 27.61
CA ALA A 59 -1.76 -14.89 28.64
C ALA A 59 -3.24 -14.50 28.84
N HIS A 60 -4.00 -14.38 27.75
CA HIS A 60 -5.42 -14.02 27.79
C HIS A 60 -6.33 -15.13 28.34
N ASP A 61 -6.19 -16.38 27.88
CA ASP A 61 -6.91 -17.55 28.41
C ASP A 61 -6.03 -18.42 29.31
N ALA A 62 -5.49 -17.82 30.37
CA ALA A 62 -4.69 -18.52 31.39
C ALA A 62 -5.46 -19.68 32.06
N SER A 63 -6.79 -19.67 31.99
CA SER A 63 -7.66 -20.72 32.53
C SER A 63 -7.65 -22.01 31.70
N GLY A 64 -7.15 -21.97 30.46
CA GLY A 64 -7.17 -23.10 29.53
C GLY A 64 -8.59 -23.56 29.18
N ARG A 65 -9.57 -22.66 29.27
CA ARG A 65 -10.99 -22.99 29.04
C ARG A 65 -11.25 -23.27 27.57
N VAL A 66 -10.52 -22.62 26.67
CA VAL A 66 -10.75 -22.65 25.23
C VAL A 66 -9.64 -23.45 24.55
N ALA A 67 -10.02 -24.51 23.85
CA ALA A 67 -9.08 -25.31 23.10
C ALA A 67 -8.70 -24.61 21.78
N LEU A 68 -7.42 -24.30 21.61
CA LEU A 68 -6.88 -23.65 20.41
C LEU A 68 -6.34 -24.69 19.43
N TYR A 69 -6.67 -24.54 18.15
CA TYR A 69 -6.22 -25.43 17.09
C TYR A 69 -5.61 -24.63 15.94
N SER A 70 -4.53 -25.13 15.36
CA SER A 70 -4.01 -24.69 14.06
C SER A 70 -4.47 -25.67 12.99
N THR A 71 -4.81 -25.16 11.81
CA THR A 71 -5.13 -25.98 10.64
C THR A 71 -4.35 -25.49 9.43
N TYR A 72 -3.78 -26.44 8.71
CA TYR A 72 -3.07 -26.20 7.44
C TYR A 72 -3.90 -26.74 6.30
N GLY A 73 -3.98 -25.97 5.22
CA GLY A 73 -4.81 -26.29 4.08
C GLY A 73 -4.59 -25.35 2.91
N LEU A 74 -4.79 -25.88 1.71
CA LEU A 74 -4.66 -25.17 0.45
C LEU A 74 -5.97 -25.29 -0.32
N THR A 75 -6.23 -24.32 -1.21
CA THR A 75 -7.42 -24.37 -2.08
C THR A 75 -7.38 -25.60 -2.97
N GLU A 76 -6.19 -25.92 -3.46
CA GLU A 76 -5.86 -27.03 -4.36
C GLU A 76 -6.02 -28.41 -3.68
N THR A 77 -6.18 -28.42 -2.36
CA THR A 77 -6.39 -29.62 -1.54
C THR A 77 -7.77 -29.63 -0.88
N ALA A 78 -8.72 -28.85 -1.40
CA ALA A 78 -10.07 -28.69 -0.86
C ALA A 78 -10.12 -28.30 0.63
N GLY A 79 -9.20 -27.42 1.04
CA GLY A 79 -9.15 -26.87 2.39
C GLY A 79 -8.18 -27.64 3.29
N ARG A 80 -8.63 -27.93 4.52
CA ARG A 80 -7.78 -28.39 5.64
C ARG A 80 -7.30 -29.83 5.45
N VAL A 81 -5.99 -30.01 5.39
CA VAL A 81 -5.33 -31.32 5.24
C VAL A 81 -4.47 -31.69 6.43
N ALA A 82 -4.17 -30.74 7.31
CA ALA A 82 -3.48 -31.01 8.56
C ALA A 82 -4.03 -30.15 9.69
N TRP A 83 -3.85 -30.63 10.92
CA TRP A 83 -4.24 -29.89 12.12
C TRP A 83 -3.36 -30.26 13.31
N ALA A 84 -3.26 -29.33 14.26
CA ALA A 84 -2.65 -29.53 15.56
C ALA A 84 -3.45 -28.80 16.63
N GLN A 85 -3.52 -29.38 17.83
CA GLN A 85 -3.94 -28.62 19.00
C GLN A 85 -2.75 -27.82 19.50
N LEU A 86 -2.95 -26.54 19.75
CA LEU A 86 -1.94 -25.63 20.27
C LEU A 86 -2.03 -25.64 21.79
N THR A 87 -0.91 -25.92 22.44
CA THR A 87 -0.77 -26.11 23.89
C THR A 87 0.22 -25.14 24.52
N GLY A 88 1.08 -24.50 23.72
CA GLY A 88 1.99 -23.46 24.18
C GLY A 88 2.72 -22.77 23.04
N VAL A 89 3.58 -21.81 23.39
CA VAL A 89 4.37 -21.01 22.43
C VAL A 89 5.31 -21.86 21.57
N ALA A 90 5.73 -23.03 22.07
CA ALA A 90 6.56 -23.98 21.34
C ALA A 90 5.88 -24.55 20.07
N ASP A 91 4.55 -24.45 19.96
CA ASP A 91 3.78 -24.92 18.81
C ASP A 91 3.75 -23.89 17.65
N ALA A 92 4.53 -22.80 17.74
CA ALA A 92 4.63 -21.81 16.68
C ALA A 92 5.05 -22.45 15.35
N GLY A 93 4.34 -22.10 14.27
CA GLY A 93 4.59 -22.64 12.93
C GLY A 93 4.23 -24.13 12.74
N VAL A 94 3.54 -24.76 13.69
CA VAL A 94 3.12 -26.16 13.53
C VAL A 94 2.10 -26.30 12.39
N VAL A 95 2.38 -27.23 11.47
CA VAL A 95 1.45 -27.69 10.43
C VAL A 95 0.55 -28.78 11.00
N GLY A 96 1.14 -29.66 11.82
CA GLY A 96 0.42 -30.68 12.57
C GLY A 96 0.40 -32.05 11.89
N GLN A 97 -0.61 -32.84 12.23
CA GLN A 97 -0.82 -34.18 11.70
C GLN A 97 -1.84 -34.14 10.55
N ALA A 98 -1.64 -35.03 9.57
CA ALA A 98 -2.54 -35.14 8.43
C ALA A 98 -3.96 -35.55 8.88
N THR A 99 -4.98 -35.04 8.20
CA THR A 99 -6.35 -35.54 8.34
C THR A 99 -6.44 -36.98 7.82
N PRO A 100 -7.46 -37.78 8.20
CA PRO A 100 -7.55 -39.18 7.81
C PRO A 100 -7.53 -39.43 6.29
N ASP A 101 -8.00 -38.45 5.51
CA ASP A 101 -8.02 -38.53 4.06
C ASP A 101 -6.72 -38.01 3.43
N ALA A 102 -5.85 -37.31 4.18
CA ALA A 102 -4.66 -36.64 3.65
C ALA A 102 -3.38 -37.41 3.95
N GLU A 103 -2.47 -37.36 2.97
CA GLU A 103 -1.10 -37.83 3.13
C GLU A 103 -0.15 -36.65 3.01
N LEU A 104 0.74 -36.47 4.00
CA LEU A 104 1.79 -35.47 3.98
C LEU A 104 3.15 -36.14 3.82
N ARG A 105 3.99 -35.60 2.95
CA ARG A 105 5.37 -36.05 2.73
C ARG A 105 6.31 -34.87 2.53
N LEU A 106 7.52 -34.97 3.07
CA LEU A 106 8.64 -34.11 2.68
C LEU A 106 9.38 -34.80 1.55
N LEU A 107 9.35 -34.21 0.35
CA LEU A 107 10.03 -34.75 -0.82
C LEU A 107 11.05 -33.74 -1.34
N ASP A 108 12.12 -34.25 -1.94
CA ASP A 108 13.03 -33.44 -2.74
C ASP A 108 12.33 -33.01 -4.04
N SER A 109 12.33 -31.70 -4.32
CA SER A 109 11.55 -31.10 -5.41
C SER A 109 12.00 -31.52 -6.81
N GLU A 110 13.21 -32.06 -6.97
CA GLU A 110 13.71 -32.54 -8.26
C GLU A 110 13.49 -34.04 -8.43
N THR A 111 13.87 -34.82 -7.42
CA THR A 111 13.89 -36.29 -7.47
C THR A 111 12.58 -36.94 -7.02
N LEU A 112 11.70 -36.18 -6.35
CA LEU A 112 10.45 -36.67 -5.74
C LEU A 112 10.65 -37.82 -4.75
N THR A 113 11.82 -37.90 -4.14
CA THR A 113 12.17 -38.91 -3.15
C THR A 113 11.95 -38.39 -1.73
N PRO A 114 11.56 -39.24 -0.75
CA PRO A 114 11.41 -38.84 0.63
C PRO A 114 12.70 -38.31 1.26
N VAL A 115 12.57 -37.24 2.03
CA VAL A 115 13.66 -36.67 2.84
C VAL A 115 13.54 -37.17 4.29
N ALA A 116 14.67 -37.41 4.95
CA ALA A 116 14.70 -37.89 6.32
C ALA A 116 14.09 -36.89 7.32
N PRO A 117 13.46 -37.35 8.42
CA PRO A 117 12.98 -36.48 9.50
C PRO A 117 14.09 -35.56 10.03
N GLY A 118 13.73 -34.32 10.34
CA GLY A 118 14.64 -33.25 10.77
C GLY A 118 15.27 -32.43 9.64
N CYS A 119 15.22 -32.89 8.39
CA CYS A 119 15.65 -32.11 7.23
C CYS A 119 14.52 -31.21 6.73
N GLU A 120 14.88 -30.03 6.23
CA GLU A 120 13.96 -29.12 5.54
C GLU A 120 13.80 -29.56 4.08
N ALA A 121 12.55 -29.70 3.63
CA ALA A 121 12.24 -29.98 2.23
C ALA A 121 10.85 -29.43 1.86
N GLU A 122 10.47 -29.53 0.59
CA GLU A 122 9.13 -29.14 0.15
C GLU A 122 8.08 -30.13 0.66
N LEU A 123 6.97 -29.59 1.17
CA LEU A 123 5.82 -30.36 1.61
C LEU A 123 4.97 -30.74 0.40
N PHE A 124 4.60 -32.02 0.32
CA PHE A 124 3.71 -32.56 -0.69
C PHE A 124 2.46 -33.10 -0.01
N VAL A 125 1.31 -32.88 -0.65
CA VAL A 125 0.00 -33.36 -0.17
C VAL A 125 -0.54 -34.39 -1.14
N GLY A 126 -0.88 -35.58 -0.64
CA GLY A 126 -1.57 -36.65 -1.35
C GLY A 126 -2.96 -36.89 -0.77
N GLY A 127 -3.83 -37.55 -1.54
CA GLY A 127 -5.14 -37.99 -1.07
C GLY A 127 -6.29 -37.68 -2.04
N PRO A 128 -7.52 -38.16 -1.76
CA PRO A 128 -8.70 -37.97 -2.60
C PRO A 128 -9.22 -36.53 -2.61
N MET A 129 -8.76 -35.64 -1.72
CA MET A 129 -9.17 -34.23 -1.68
C MET A 129 -8.47 -33.35 -2.72
N LEU A 130 -7.43 -33.87 -3.38
CA LEU A 130 -6.70 -33.09 -4.38
C LEU A 130 -7.64 -32.65 -5.50
N ALA A 131 -7.65 -31.35 -5.79
CA ALA A 131 -8.41 -30.79 -6.88
C ALA A 131 -7.97 -31.41 -8.22
N THR A 132 -8.87 -31.45 -9.21
CA THR A 132 -8.55 -31.99 -10.54
C THR A 132 -7.45 -31.20 -11.26
N GLY A 133 -7.27 -29.92 -10.93
CA GLY A 133 -6.27 -29.04 -11.53
C GLY A 133 -6.73 -27.58 -11.47
N PHE A 134 -6.11 -26.73 -12.29
CA PHE A 134 -6.52 -25.33 -12.47
C PHE A 134 -7.46 -25.18 -13.67
N LEU A 135 -8.53 -24.40 -13.52
CA LEU A 135 -9.52 -24.22 -14.58
C LEU A 135 -8.90 -23.49 -15.78
N GLY A 136 -8.81 -24.19 -16.93
CA GLY A 136 -8.29 -23.62 -18.17
C GLY A 136 -6.77 -23.54 -18.27
N ASP A 137 -6.03 -24.18 -17.36
CA ASP A 137 -4.56 -24.16 -17.32
C ASP A 137 -3.98 -25.54 -16.99
N GLU A 138 -3.97 -26.41 -18.01
CA GLU A 138 -3.45 -27.78 -17.90
C GLU A 138 -1.94 -27.81 -17.65
N SER A 139 -1.18 -26.86 -18.20
CA SER A 139 0.27 -26.78 -17.99
C SER A 139 0.63 -26.48 -16.54
N ALA A 140 -0.08 -25.56 -15.88
CA ALA A 140 0.12 -25.32 -14.45
C ALA A 140 -0.34 -26.51 -13.60
N ALA A 141 -1.39 -27.23 -14.04
CA ALA A 141 -1.85 -28.42 -13.36
C ALA A 141 -0.79 -29.54 -13.41
N ASP A 142 -0.18 -29.80 -14.56
CA ASP A 142 0.87 -30.82 -14.71
C ASP A 142 2.14 -30.49 -13.90
N ALA A 143 2.47 -29.20 -13.79
CA ALA A 143 3.64 -28.76 -13.02
C ALA A 143 3.48 -28.92 -11.50
N ARG A 144 2.25 -28.90 -10.98
CA ARG A 144 1.97 -28.91 -9.53
C ARG A 144 1.30 -30.20 -9.04
N PHE A 145 0.48 -30.84 -9.86
CA PHE A 145 -0.18 -32.11 -9.55
C PHE A 145 0.57 -33.27 -10.19
N VAL A 146 1.67 -33.67 -9.54
CA VAL A 146 2.58 -34.70 -10.05
C VAL A 146 2.13 -36.10 -9.67
N THR A 147 2.48 -37.09 -10.50
CA THR A 147 2.29 -38.51 -10.16
C THR A 147 3.62 -39.12 -9.78
N ALA A 148 3.72 -39.67 -8.57
CA ALA A 148 4.96 -40.24 -8.04
C ALA A 148 4.68 -41.41 -7.08
N ASP A 149 5.69 -42.27 -6.90
CA ASP A 149 5.68 -43.36 -5.94
C ASP A 149 6.82 -43.21 -4.91
N PRO A 150 6.72 -42.24 -3.98
CA PRO A 150 7.80 -41.95 -3.05
C PRO A 150 8.08 -43.08 -2.05
N ASP A 151 7.08 -43.94 -1.77
CA ASP A 151 7.18 -44.99 -0.76
C ASP A 151 7.32 -46.41 -1.38
N GLY A 152 7.34 -46.55 -2.71
CA GLY A 152 7.36 -47.85 -3.40
C GLY A 152 6.06 -48.66 -3.30
N ALA A 153 4.93 -47.99 -3.01
CA ALA A 153 3.61 -48.59 -2.80
C ALA A 153 2.67 -48.42 -4.01
N GLY A 154 3.16 -47.85 -5.11
CA GLY A 154 2.42 -47.55 -6.33
C GLY A 154 2.32 -46.05 -6.62
N LEU A 155 2.20 -45.72 -7.92
CA LEU A 155 2.04 -44.36 -8.41
C LEU A 155 0.77 -43.71 -7.83
N ARG A 156 0.95 -42.58 -7.16
CA ARG A 156 -0.11 -41.78 -6.55
C ARG A 156 0.02 -40.33 -6.99
N ARG A 157 -1.09 -39.60 -6.94
CA ARG A 157 -1.14 -38.18 -7.28
C ARG A 157 -0.81 -37.33 -6.06
N TRP A 158 0.09 -36.37 -6.23
CA TRP A 158 0.59 -35.47 -5.20
C TRP A 158 0.49 -34.03 -5.67
N TYR A 159 0.22 -33.12 -4.74
CA TYR A 159 0.28 -31.69 -4.98
C TYR A 159 1.56 -31.09 -4.37
N ARG A 160 2.33 -30.40 -5.20
CA ARG A 160 3.51 -29.58 -4.85
C ARG A 160 3.06 -28.27 -4.20
N THR A 161 3.22 -28.15 -2.89
CA THR A 161 2.66 -27.01 -2.14
C THR A 161 3.46 -25.71 -2.32
N GLY A 162 4.74 -25.80 -2.65
CA GLY A 162 5.69 -24.70 -2.57
C GLY A 162 6.05 -24.28 -1.13
N ASP A 163 5.54 -24.98 -0.12
CA ASP A 163 5.86 -24.71 1.29
C ASP A 163 7.03 -25.58 1.74
N LEU A 164 8.02 -24.98 2.41
CA LEU A 164 9.13 -25.66 3.05
C LEU A 164 8.72 -26.04 4.47
N ALA A 165 9.01 -27.28 4.86
CA ALA A 165 8.72 -27.78 6.18
C ALA A 165 9.78 -28.77 6.67
N THR A 166 9.82 -28.98 7.99
CA THR A 166 10.60 -30.03 8.66
C THR A 166 9.65 -30.98 9.38
N GLN A 167 10.01 -32.26 9.47
CA GLN A 167 9.27 -33.25 10.23
C GLN A 167 10.01 -33.60 11.52
N GLY A 168 9.35 -33.46 12.67
CA GLY A 168 9.86 -33.89 13.98
C GLY A 168 9.96 -35.41 14.09
N ALA A 169 10.70 -35.88 15.10
CA ALA A 169 10.84 -37.32 15.38
C ALA A 169 9.53 -38.00 15.79
N ASP A 170 8.56 -37.21 16.24
CA ASP A 170 7.17 -37.59 16.56
C ASP A 170 6.26 -37.62 15.32
N GLY A 171 6.78 -37.30 14.14
CA GLY A 171 6.06 -37.29 12.87
C GLY A 171 5.29 -36.00 12.59
N VAL A 172 5.36 -35.00 13.47
CA VAL A 172 4.66 -33.71 13.32
C VAL A 172 5.43 -32.79 12.37
N PHE A 173 4.71 -32.09 11.49
CA PHE A 173 5.31 -31.17 10.53
C PHE A 173 5.32 -29.72 11.07
N PHE A 174 6.41 -29.00 10.78
CA PHE A 174 6.59 -27.59 11.12
C PHE A 174 6.93 -26.80 9.86
N PHE A 175 6.20 -25.72 9.63
CA PHE A 175 6.41 -24.80 8.53
C PHE A 175 7.71 -24.00 8.72
N LYS A 176 8.48 -23.82 7.63
CA LYS A 176 9.76 -23.09 7.61
C LYS A 176 9.78 -21.90 6.66
N GLY A 177 8.87 -21.85 5.70
CA GLY A 177 8.80 -20.78 4.71
C GLY A 177 8.24 -21.28 3.40
N ARG A 178 8.40 -20.50 2.33
CA ARG A 178 8.07 -20.91 0.97
C ARG A 178 9.33 -21.09 0.14
N ASN A 179 9.31 -22.04 -0.80
CA ASN A 179 10.37 -22.24 -1.77
C ASN A 179 10.26 -21.31 -2.99
N ASP A 180 9.15 -20.55 -3.10
CA ASP A 180 8.91 -19.51 -4.09
C ASP A 180 8.80 -18.12 -3.44
N ALA A 181 8.79 -17.07 -4.26
CA ALA A 181 8.73 -15.68 -3.81
C ALA A 181 7.30 -15.21 -3.48
N GLN A 182 6.32 -16.11 -3.32
CA GLN A 182 4.94 -15.71 -3.07
C GLN A 182 4.72 -15.30 -1.60
N VAL A 183 4.05 -14.18 -1.39
CA VAL A 183 3.67 -13.63 -0.08
C VAL A 183 2.16 -13.38 -0.03
N LYS A 184 1.55 -13.39 1.17
CA LYS A 184 0.10 -13.17 1.34
C LYS A 184 -0.16 -11.78 1.90
N VAL A 185 -0.64 -10.86 1.07
CA VAL A 185 -0.86 -9.45 1.41
C VAL A 185 -2.36 -9.18 1.42
N ARG A 186 -2.93 -8.79 2.56
CA ARG A 186 -4.36 -8.46 2.71
C ARG A 186 -5.31 -9.56 2.16
N GLY A 187 -4.94 -10.83 2.33
CA GLY A 187 -5.71 -11.98 1.83
C GLY A 187 -5.47 -12.36 0.36
N HIS A 188 -4.65 -11.60 -0.37
CA HIS A 188 -4.26 -11.88 -1.76
C HIS A 188 -2.88 -12.53 -1.84
N ARG A 189 -2.72 -13.54 -2.71
CA ARG A 189 -1.40 -14.09 -3.05
C ARG A 189 -0.70 -13.13 -4.02
N VAL A 190 0.44 -12.58 -3.61
CA VAL A 190 1.29 -11.70 -4.41
C VAL A 190 2.61 -12.40 -4.69
N ASP A 191 3.08 -12.36 -5.93
CA ASP A 191 4.38 -12.90 -6.32
C ASP A 191 5.43 -11.78 -6.22
N ALA A 192 6.26 -11.81 -5.17
CA ALA A 192 7.29 -10.79 -4.97
C ALA A 192 8.33 -10.83 -6.09
N GLY A 193 8.63 -12.00 -6.67
CA GLY A 193 9.59 -12.12 -7.77
C GLY A 193 9.11 -11.45 -9.06
N ALA A 194 7.80 -11.49 -9.33
CA ALA A 194 7.21 -10.76 -10.44
C ALA A 194 7.25 -9.23 -10.23
N LEU A 195 7.08 -8.77 -8.99
CA LEU A 195 7.25 -7.36 -8.64
C LEU A 195 8.72 -6.90 -8.73
N GLU A 196 9.66 -7.75 -8.30
CA GLU A 196 11.10 -7.52 -8.45
C GLU A 196 11.50 -7.37 -9.92
N GLN A 197 11.00 -8.24 -10.79
CA GLN A 197 11.26 -8.16 -12.24
C GLN A 197 10.61 -6.93 -12.87
N LEU A 198 9.40 -6.56 -12.45
CA LEU A 198 8.75 -5.34 -12.92
C LEU A 198 9.56 -4.11 -12.50
N LEU A 199 9.91 -3.98 -11.23
CA LEU A 199 10.76 -2.90 -10.72
C LEU A 199 12.08 -2.81 -11.49
N GLN A 200 12.75 -3.94 -11.76
CA GLN A 200 14.00 -4.01 -12.55
C GLN A 200 13.83 -3.67 -14.03
N SER A 201 12.60 -3.62 -14.54
CA SER A 201 12.32 -3.16 -15.91
C SER A 201 12.26 -1.63 -16.03
N HIS A 202 12.19 -0.92 -14.89
CA HIS A 202 12.26 0.54 -14.88
C HIS A 202 13.70 0.99 -15.20
N PRO A 203 13.90 1.97 -16.11
CA PRO A 203 15.23 2.39 -16.55
C PRO A 203 16.13 2.89 -15.41
N ASP A 204 15.53 3.42 -14.35
CA ASP A 204 16.25 3.97 -13.18
C ASP A 204 16.50 2.93 -12.06
N VAL A 205 16.20 1.65 -12.29
CA VAL A 205 16.37 0.57 -11.30
C VAL A 205 17.35 -0.49 -11.80
N ALA A 206 18.54 -0.56 -11.21
CA ALA A 206 19.55 -1.59 -11.49
C ALA A 206 19.22 -2.95 -10.87
N ALA A 207 18.64 -2.97 -9.67
CA ALA A 207 18.25 -4.19 -8.98
C ALA A 207 17.07 -3.91 -8.06
N ALA A 208 16.21 -4.90 -7.84
CA ALA A 208 15.10 -4.77 -6.90
C ALA A 208 14.86 -6.07 -6.12
N ALA A 209 14.40 -5.93 -4.87
CA ALA A 209 14.01 -7.00 -3.98
C ALA A 209 12.74 -6.59 -3.24
N VAL A 210 11.73 -7.45 -3.19
CA VAL A 210 10.44 -7.15 -2.54
C VAL A 210 10.23 -8.10 -1.38
N VAL A 211 9.95 -7.55 -0.21
CA VAL A 211 9.68 -8.32 1.01
C VAL A 211 8.36 -7.89 1.62
N GLN A 212 7.76 -8.80 2.38
CA GLN A 212 6.57 -8.50 3.16
C GLN A 212 6.97 -7.96 4.54
N SER A 213 6.45 -6.78 4.91
CA SER A 213 6.52 -6.24 6.27
C SER A 213 5.20 -6.51 7.01
N ASP A 214 5.29 -6.84 8.31
CA ASP A 214 4.18 -7.00 9.26
C ASP A 214 2.97 -7.79 8.76
N ASN A 215 3.21 -8.92 8.08
CA ASN A 215 2.23 -9.87 7.57
C ASN A 215 1.12 -9.30 6.67
N SER A 216 1.21 -8.03 6.24
CA SER A 216 0.11 -7.36 5.53
C SER A 216 0.51 -6.23 4.59
N LYS A 217 1.80 -5.82 4.59
CA LYS A 217 2.34 -4.74 3.76
C LYS A 217 3.51 -5.22 2.89
N LEU A 218 3.76 -4.58 1.76
CA LEU A 218 4.89 -4.84 0.86
C LEU A 218 5.90 -3.69 0.94
N THR A 219 7.17 -4.02 1.10
CA THR A 219 8.29 -3.08 0.99
C THR A 219 9.18 -3.51 -0.17
N ALA A 220 9.38 -2.61 -1.13
CA ALA A 220 10.34 -2.77 -2.22
C ALA A 220 11.66 -2.10 -1.87
N PHE A 221 12.76 -2.80 -2.08
CA PHE A 221 14.11 -2.26 -2.05
C PHE A 221 14.62 -2.15 -3.47
N VAL A 222 15.14 -0.98 -3.86
CA VAL A 222 15.60 -0.69 -5.22
C VAL A 222 17.04 -0.15 -5.17
N VAL A 223 17.89 -0.67 -6.06
CA VAL A 223 19.21 -0.10 -6.35
C VAL A 223 19.05 0.79 -7.57
N PRO A 224 19.36 2.09 -7.49
CA PRO A 224 19.30 3.01 -8.62
C PRO A 224 20.18 2.59 -9.81
N ALA A 225 19.79 2.90 -11.06
CA ALA A 225 20.52 2.50 -12.27
C ALA A 225 21.92 3.13 -12.41
N ASP A 226 22.07 4.34 -11.90
CA ASP A 226 23.31 5.10 -11.70
C ASP A 226 24.23 4.48 -10.64
N ALA A 227 23.73 3.57 -9.80
CA ALA A 227 24.56 2.76 -8.89
C ALA A 227 25.19 1.52 -9.57
N ARG A 228 25.12 1.40 -10.92
CA ARG A 228 25.84 0.34 -11.66
C ARG A 228 27.35 0.50 -11.44
N GLN A 229 27.94 -0.59 -10.94
CA GLN A 229 29.36 -0.79 -10.69
C GLN A 229 30.28 -0.14 -11.75
N GLY A 230 30.99 0.92 -11.36
CA GLY A 230 32.21 1.38 -12.04
C GLY A 230 32.38 2.89 -12.16
N GLU A 231 31.30 3.66 -12.17
CA GLU A 231 31.36 5.13 -12.23
C GLU A 231 31.06 5.73 -10.84
N PRO A 232 31.79 6.77 -10.40
CA PRO A 232 31.47 7.47 -9.17
C PRO A 232 30.09 8.13 -9.32
N PRO A 233 29.23 8.06 -8.28
CA PRO A 233 27.91 8.64 -8.33
C PRO A 233 27.97 10.15 -8.62
N ALA A 234 27.02 10.67 -9.39
CA ALA A 234 26.98 12.07 -9.78
C ALA A 234 26.90 12.99 -8.56
N VAL A 235 27.49 14.19 -8.67
CA VAL A 235 27.39 15.20 -7.62
C VAL A 235 25.98 15.77 -7.58
N GLU A 236 25.40 15.91 -6.39
CA GLU A 236 24.03 16.40 -6.20
C GLU A 236 23.99 17.57 -5.21
N PHE A 237 23.08 18.52 -5.44
CA PHE A 237 22.74 19.55 -4.45
C PHE A 237 21.64 19.07 -3.52
N TRP A 238 21.77 19.43 -2.24
CA TRP A 238 20.85 19.10 -1.16
C TRP A 238 20.60 20.31 -0.27
N PRO A 239 19.40 20.48 0.32
CA PRO A 239 19.21 21.47 1.38
C PRO A 239 19.93 21.03 2.66
N SER A 240 20.38 22.00 3.48
CA SER A 240 20.91 21.74 4.82
C SER A 240 19.80 21.30 5.78
N LEU A 241 19.57 19.99 5.91
CA LEU A 241 18.49 19.45 6.74
C LEU A 241 18.68 19.71 8.23
N GLY A 242 19.93 19.65 8.69
CA GLY A 242 20.27 19.84 10.11
C GLY A 242 19.99 21.25 10.61
N GLU A 243 20.19 22.24 9.74
CA GLU A 243 19.88 23.65 10.01
C GLU A 243 18.39 23.84 10.29
N TYR A 244 17.50 23.26 9.47
CA TYR A 244 16.04 23.43 9.58
C TYR A 244 15.36 22.34 10.41
N GLN A 245 16.14 21.52 11.13
CA GLN A 245 15.65 20.42 11.96
C GLN A 245 14.71 19.43 11.25
N ILE A 246 14.89 19.23 9.95
CA ILE A 246 14.09 18.28 9.16
C ILE A 246 14.70 16.88 9.31
N TYR A 247 14.26 16.16 10.35
CA TYR A 247 14.72 14.81 10.65
C TYR A 247 13.58 13.79 10.51
N ASP A 248 13.65 12.93 9.49
CA ASP A 248 12.72 11.82 9.30
C ASP A 248 13.42 10.45 9.43
N ALA A 249 12.61 9.39 9.39
CA ALA A 249 13.11 8.02 9.51
C ALA A 249 14.19 7.67 8.48
N LEU A 250 14.09 8.20 7.26
CA LEU A 250 15.05 7.94 6.18
C LEU A 250 16.40 8.61 6.47
N LEU A 251 16.40 9.84 6.99
CA LEU A 251 17.63 10.54 7.35
C LEU A 251 18.37 9.84 8.50
N TYR A 252 17.64 9.38 9.52
CA TYR A 252 18.23 8.58 10.61
C TYR A 252 18.81 7.25 10.11
N ASP A 253 18.13 6.59 9.17
CA ASP A 253 18.62 5.35 8.54
C ASP A 253 19.93 5.62 7.79
N PHE A 254 20.04 6.72 7.03
CA PHE A 254 21.28 7.11 6.35
C PHE A 254 22.44 7.38 7.31
N MET A 255 22.20 8.21 8.34
CA MET A 255 23.24 8.51 9.34
C MET A 255 23.70 7.26 10.10
N SER A 256 22.81 6.30 10.30
CA SER A 256 23.07 5.03 10.98
C SER A 256 23.64 3.94 10.07
N ALA A 257 23.69 4.18 8.75
CA ALA A 257 24.23 3.22 7.79
C ALA A 257 25.74 3.38 7.55
N ASP A 258 26.36 4.49 7.99
CA ASP A 258 27.79 4.70 7.79
C ASP A 258 28.63 3.81 8.74
N GLU A 259 29.08 2.68 8.20
CA GLU A 259 29.86 1.70 8.95
C GLU A 259 31.19 2.26 9.47
N THR A 260 31.79 3.23 8.78
CA THR A 260 33.10 3.79 9.17
C THR A 260 32.95 4.65 10.42
N ARG A 261 31.95 5.53 10.43
CA ARG A 261 31.55 6.29 11.60
C ARG A 261 31.17 5.38 12.76
N ILE A 262 30.30 4.40 12.53
CA ILE A 262 29.88 3.47 13.60
C ILE A 262 31.07 2.68 14.17
N ALA A 263 31.97 2.19 13.31
CA ALA A 263 33.18 1.51 13.73
C ALA A 263 34.08 2.42 14.58
N ALA A 264 34.21 3.70 14.20
CA ALA A 264 34.99 4.67 14.94
C ALA A 264 34.44 4.93 16.35
N TYR A 265 33.13 5.16 16.47
CA TYR A 265 32.48 5.33 17.78
C TYR A 265 32.57 4.06 18.61
N ARG A 266 32.34 2.88 18.01
CA ARG A 266 32.47 1.59 18.70
C ARG A 266 33.87 1.39 19.27
N ALA A 267 34.90 1.62 18.46
CA ALA A 267 36.30 1.49 18.90
C ALA A 267 36.63 2.46 20.05
N ALA A 268 36.12 3.69 20.00
CA ALA A 268 36.27 4.65 21.08
C ALA A 268 35.56 4.19 22.36
N PHE A 269 34.32 3.70 22.26
CA PHE A 269 33.56 3.22 23.42
C PHE A 269 34.21 2.00 24.08
N GLU A 270 34.65 1.01 23.31
CA GLU A 270 35.33 -0.19 23.83
C GLU A 270 36.57 0.14 24.65
N LYS A 271 37.29 1.23 24.30
CA LYS A 271 38.45 1.71 25.06
C LYS A 271 38.07 2.51 26.30
N GLN A 272 36.96 3.25 26.27
CA GLN A 272 36.74 4.39 27.18
C GLN A 272 35.51 4.28 28.09
N VAL A 273 34.50 3.45 27.78
CA VAL A 273 33.18 3.48 28.44
C VAL A 273 33.00 2.45 29.57
N GLN A 274 33.87 1.44 29.67
CA GLN A 274 33.70 0.32 30.61
C GLN A 274 33.46 0.81 32.06
N GLY A 275 32.30 0.49 32.62
CA GLY A 275 31.88 0.85 33.98
C GLY A 275 31.37 2.28 34.18
N LYS A 276 31.38 3.12 33.15
CA LYS A 276 31.00 4.54 33.19
C LYS A 276 29.51 4.79 33.00
N VAL A 277 28.98 5.87 33.54
CA VAL A 277 27.67 6.42 33.17
C VAL A 277 27.83 7.28 31.93
N ALA A 278 27.07 6.98 30.87
CA ALA A 278 27.13 7.73 29.62
C ALA A 278 25.89 8.62 29.42
N LEU A 279 26.09 9.79 28.82
CA LEU A 279 25.04 10.62 28.23
C LEU A 279 25.14 10.51 26.71
N ASP A 280 24.03 10.21 26.03
CA ASP A 280 23.93 10.22 24.57
C ASP A 280 23.04 11.38 24.13
N ILE A 281 23.62 12.37 23.46
CA ILE A 281 22.95 13.59 22.99
C ILE A 281 22.43 13.38 21.57
N GLY A 282 21.10 13.53 21.40
CA GLY A 282 20.41 13.33 20.12
C GLY A 282 20.47 11.86 19.71
N THR A 283 19.93 11.00 20.57
CA THR A 283 20.06 9.54 20.47
C THR A 283 19.44 8.97 19.18
N GLY A 284 18.46 9.69 18.61
CA GLY A 284 17.68 9.25 17.46
C GLY A 284 16.79 8.04 17.78
N LYS A 285 15.93 7.70 16.82
CA LYS A 285 14.91 6.66 16.96
C LYS A 285 15.45 5.25 17.29
N ASP A 286 16.69 4.95 16.89
CA ASP A 286 17.31 3.63 17.03
C ASP A 286 18.27 3.52 18.23
N ALA A 287 18.51 4.64 18.92
CA ALA A 287 19.41 4.78 20.05
C ALA A 287 20.77 4.10 19.81
N VAL A 288 21.33 4.26 18.60
CA VAL A 288 22.50 3.49 18.13
C VAL A 288 23.68 3.70 19.06
N LEU A 289 24.08 4.94 19.31
CA LEU A 289 25.24 5.24 20.16
C LEU A 289 25.00 4.82 21.60
N ALA A 290 23.81 5.05 22.16
CA ALA A 290 23.45 4.55 23.49
C ALA A 290 23.58 3.01 23.62
N ARG A 291 23.12 2.27 22.60
CA ARG A 291 23.26 0.80 22.56
C ARG A 291 24.71 0.36 22.43
N LEU A 292 25.52 1.06 21.63
CA LEU A 292 26.95 0.79 21.53
C LEU A 292 27.67 1.03 22.86
N CYS A 293 27.36 2.13 23.55
CA CYS A 293 27.86 2.41 24.90
C CYS A 293 27.48 1.30 25.88
N ALA A 294 26.21 0.90 25.90
CA ALA A 294 25.73 -0.16 26.77
C ALA A 294 26.40 -1.51 26.45
N GLN A 295 26.63 -1.83 25.18
CA GLN A 295 27.32 -3.04 24.73
C GLN A 295 28.81 -3.03 25.11
N ALA A 296 29.48 -1.89 24.98
CA ALA A 296 30.87 -1.69 25.34
C ALA A 296 31.10 -1.58 26.88
N GLY A 297 30.06 -1.81 27.67
CA GLY A 297 30.19 -2.01 29.12
C GLY A 297 29.91 -0.78 29.97
N ALA A 298 29.26 0.26 29.46
CA ALA A 298 28.76 1.38 30.28
C ALA A 298 27.97 0.84 31.50
N ARG A 299 28.01 1.45 32.67
CA ARG A 299 27.14 1.05 33.79
C ARG A 299 25.68 1.36 33.49
N HIS A 300 25.42 2.56 32.97
CA HIS A 300 24.10 3.07 32.58
C HIS A 300 24.25 4.10 31.47
N VAL A 301 23.23 4.27 30.63
CA VAL A 301 23.21 5.30 29.58
C VAL A 301 21.93 6.13 29.68
N TYR A 302 22.06 7.45 29.76
CA TYR A 302 20.96 8.39 29.61
C TYR A 302 20.94 8.87 28.16
N ALA A 303 19.96 8.40 27.39
CA ALA A 303 19.76 8.75 25.99
C ALA A 303 18.77 9.90 25.91
N VAL A 304 19.20 11.07 25.44
CA VAL A 304 18.37 12.28 25.39
C VAL A 304 17.97 12.56 23.95
N GLU A 305 16.68 12.79 23.74
CA GLU A 305 16.11 13.17 22.45
C GLU A 305 15.14 14.34 22.64
N VAL A 306 15.13 15.29 21.71
CA VAL A 306 14.21 16.44 21.76
C VAL A 306 12.93 16.17 20.98
N LEU A 307 13.00 15.34 19.94
CA LEU A 307 11.86 14.97 19.12
C LEU A 307 11.06 13.83 19.78
N GLU A 308 9.79 14.09 20.10
CA GLU A 308 8.92 13.17 20.82
C GLU A 308 8.79 11.80 20.12
N ASP A 309 8.51 11.81 18.81
CA ASP A 309 8.35 10.58 18.02
C ASP A 309 9.63 9.71 17.99
N ALA A 310 10.80 10.35 17.92
CA ALA A 310 12.08 9.65 17.93
C ALA A 310 12.39 9.10 19.33
N ALA A 311 12.07 9.86 20.38
CA ALA A 311 12.22 9.42 21.77
C ALA A 311 11.34 8.21 22.07
N ASP A 312 10.09 8.22 21.60
CA ASP A 312 9.15 7.12 21.78
C ASP A 312 9.58 5.87 21.03
N SER A 313 10.01 6.02 19.77
CA SER A 313 10.59 4.92 18.99
C SER A 313 11.80 4.29 19.70
N ALA A 314 12.69 5.13 20.24
CA ALA A 314 13.86 4.68 20.99
C ALA A 314 13.44 3.94 22.27
N ARG A 315 12.46 4.46 23.03
CA ARG A 315 11.92 3.78 24.24
C ARG A 315 11.38 2.40 23.91
N GLU A 316 10.57 2.30 22.86
CA GLU A 316 9.98 1.02 22.44
C GLU A 316 11.06 0.03 22.01
N LEU A 317 12.06 0.48 21.25
CA LEU A 317 13.18 -0.37 20.86
C LEU A 317 13.99 -0.85 22.07
N ILE A 318 14.36 0.05 22.99
CA ILE A 318 15.09 -0.31 24.22
C ILE A 318 14.29 -1.29 25.09
N ASN A 319 12.98 -1.11 25.18
CA ASN A 319 12.08 -2.02 25.87
C ASN A 319 12.05 -3.41 25.21
N ARG A 320 11.87 -3.48 23.89
CA ARG A 320 11.90 -4.74 23.12
C ARG A 320 13.21 -5.50 23.26
N LEU A 321 14.33 -4.76 23.34
CA LEU A 321 15.66 -5.35 23.52
C LEU A 321 15.97 -5.76 24.97
N GLY A 322 15.08 -5.47 25.92
CA GLY A 322 15.30 -5.75 27.35
C GLY A 322 16.45 -4.94 27.96
N LEU A 323 16.69 -3.73 27.46
CA LEU A 323 17.80 -2.86 27.87
C LEU A 323 17.36 -1.70 28.79
N THR A 324 16.13 -1.73 29.30
CA THR A 324 15.55 -0.65 30.15
C THR A 324 16.29 -0.44 31.46
N ASP A 325 16.91 -1.49 32.02
CA ASP A 325 17.76 -1.40 33.22
C ASP A 325 19.13 -0.76 32.94
N ARG A 326 19.47 -0.57 31.65
CA ARG A 326 20.80 -0.16 31.17
C ARG A 326 20.77 1.17 30.43
N ILE A 327 19.64 1.49 29.79
CA ILE A 327 19.45 2.67 28.96
C ILE A 327 18.12 3.32 29.36
N THR A 328 18.18 4.60 29.74
CA THR A 328 17.00 5.43 30.01
C THR A 328 16.87 6.47 28.92
N VAL A 329 15.76 6.42 28.18
CA VAL A 329 15.46 7.40 27.13
C VAL A 329 14.62 8.55 27.69
N ILE A 330 15.16 9.76 27.62
CA ILE A 330 14.59 11.00 28.14
C ILE A 330 14.19 11.87 26.95
N CYS A 331 12.92 12.27 26.89
CA CYS A 331 12.44 13.23 25.90
C CYS A 331 12.46 14.62 26.53
N GLY A 332 13.20 15.56 25.96
CA GLY A 332 13.19 16.94 26.41
C GLY A 332 14.48 17.71 26.12
N ASP A 333 14.35 19.03 26.23
CA ASP A 333 15.44 19.99 26.05
C ASP A 333 16.50 19.88 27.16
N MET A 334 17.79 19.94 26.80
CA MET A 334 18.92 19.77 27.70
C MET A 334 18.92 20.76 28.90
N GLN A 335 18.33 21.95 28.77
CA GLN A 335 18.15 22.92 29.87
C GLN A 335 17.12 22.44 30.90
N SER A 336 16.10 21.72 30.45
CA SER A 336 14.91 21.37 31.22
C SER A 336 15.02 20.02 31.93
N ILE A 337 15.81 19.10 31.39
CA ILE A 337 15.93 17.74 31.93
C ILE A 337 16.71 17.69 33.26
N ARG A 338 16.61 16.54 33.93
CA ARG A 338 17.37 16.22 35.14
C ARG A 338 17.90 14.80 35.03
N LEU A 339 19.18 14.61 35.37
CA LEU A 339 19.78 13.29 35.51
C LEU A 339 19.93 12.94 37.00
N PRO A 340 19.71 11.67 37.39
CA PRO A 340 19.76 11.26 38.80
C PRO A 340 21.19 11.13 39.35
N GLU A 341 22.20 11.08 38.47
CA GLU A 341 23.61 11.00 38.83
C GLU A 341 24.49 11.70 37.76
N PRO A 342 25.72 12.11 38.09
CA PRO A 342 26.67 12.65 37.12
C PRO A 342 27.10 11.63 36.07
N VAL A 343 27.53 12.11 34.90
CA VAL A 343 27.97 11.28 33.76
C VAL A 343 29.47 11.35 33.56
N ASP A 344 30.11 10.20 33.34
CA ASP A 344 31.56 10.07 33.15
C ASP A 344 31.95 10.11 31.67
N LEU A 345 30.99 9.90 30.76
CA LEU A 345 31.17 9.97 29.32
C LEU A 345 29.98 10.67 28.67
N CYS A 346 30.25 11.54 27.69
CA CYS A 346 29.22 12.15 26.86
C CYS A 346 29.52 11.83 25.39
N THR A 347 28.54 11.25 24.72
CA THR A 347 28.57 11.01 23.28
C THR A 347 27.49 11.84 22.58
N GLN A 348 27.74 12.17 21.31
CA GLN A 348 26.85 13.02 20.53
C GLN A 348 26.76 12.53 19.08
N GLY A 349 25.52 12.30 18.64
CA GLY A 349 25.18 11.90 17.28
C GLY A 349 24.94 13.08 16.33
N ILE A 350 24.71 14.27 16.87
CA ILE A 350 24.22 15.47 16.17
C ILE A 350 25.34 16.40 15.68
N ILE A 351 26.55 15.89 15.45
CA ILE A 351 27.63 16.70 14.89
C ILE A 351 27.41 16.83 13.40
N GLY A 352 26.88 17.98 13.00
CA GLY A 352 26.57 18.31 11.62
C GLY A 352 27.76 18.61 10.70
N ASN A 353 27.41 19.17 9.54
CA ASN A 353 28.33 19.43 8.43
C ASN A 353 29.30 20.59 8.69
N ILE A 354 28.90 21.54 9.54
CA ILE A 354 29.74 22.60 10.09
C ILE A 354 29.65 22.44 11.61
N GLY A 355 30.74 21.99 12.23
CA GLY A 355 30.80 21.50 13.61
C GLY A 355 30.02 22.28 14.68
N SER A 356 29.87 23.61 14.62
CA SER A 356 29.04 24.40 15.55
C SER A 356 27.60 24.68 15.09
N SER A 357 27.28 24.55 13.80
CA SER A 357 26.09 25.15 13.17
C SER A 357 24.77 24.47 13.49
N ASP A 358 24.83 23.19 13.82
CA ASP A 358 23.63 22.37 13.96
C ASP A 358 23.24 22.23 15.45
N GLY A 359 23.45 23.31 16.20
CA GLY A 359 22.99 23.45 17.59
C GLY A 359 23.81 22.70 18.64
N ILE A 360 24.92 22.05 18.29
CA ILE A 360 25.65 21.22 19.28
C ILE A 360 26.37 22.02 20.37
N VAL A 361 26.93 23.20 20.05
CA VAL A 361 27.62 24.04 21.04
C VAL A 361 26.73 24.44 22.22
N PRO A 362 25.52 25.01 22.02
CA PRO A 362 24.64 25.35 23.14
C PRO A 362 24.16 24.09 23.89
N ILE A 363 23.86 22.99 23.20
CA ILE A 363 23.43 21.74 23.84
C ILE A 363 24.55 21.16 24.71
N TRP A 364 25.79 21.13 24.20
CA TRP A 364 26.96 20.68 24.94
C TRP A 364 27.21 21.54 26.18
N ASN A 365 27.21 22.86 26.02
CA ASN A 365 27.39 23.81 27.11
C ASN A 365 26.32 23.63 28.21
N GLN A 366 25.09 23.31 27.85
CA GLN A 366 24.03 22.99 28.82
C GLN A 366 24.21 21.61 29.46
N ALA A 367 24.72 20.62 28.72
CA ALA A 367 24.98 19.28 29.22
C ALA A 367 26.11 19.25 30.27
N GLN A 368 27.02 20.25 30.27
CA GLN A 368 28.12 20.34 31.24
C GLN A 368 27.67 20.27 32.70
N GLN A 369 26.45 20.73 33.02
CA GLN A 369 25.89 20.64 34.37
C GLN A 369 25.72 19.20 34.89
N PHE A 370 25.73 18.21 33.99
CA PHE A 370 25.59 16.79 34.31
C PHE A 370 26.94 16.05 34.38
N PHE A 371 28.04 16.70 33.99
CA PHE A 371 29.32 16.03 33.83
C PHE A 371 30.02 15.78 35.17
N ALA A 372 30.65 14.61 35.30
CA ALA A 372 31.65 14.36 36.33
C ALA A 372 32.94 15.18 36.04
N ALA A 373 33.81 15.30 37.04
CA ALA A 373 35.03 16.12 36.94
C ALA A 373 36.01 15.65 35.84
N ASP A 374 35.97 14.37 35.46
CA ASP A 374 36.83 13.74 34.44
C ASP A 374 36.02 13.18 33.26
N VAL A 375 34.98 13.90 32.84
CA VAL A 375 34.13 13.50 31.72
C VAL A 375 34.93 13.26 30.45
N THR A 376 34.59 12.18 29.75
CA THR A 376 35.17 11.80 28.46
C THR A 376 34.21 12.18 27.34
N ALA A 377 34.67 12.92 26.33
CA ALA A 377 33.86 13.27 25.16
C ALA A 377 34.12 12.31 24.00
N VAL A 378 33.05 11.82 23.36
CA VAL A 378 33.14 11.03 22.12
C VAL A 378 32.19 11.62 21.06
N PRO A 379 32.70 12.23 19.98
CA PRO A 379 34.11 12.43 19.67
C PRO A 379 34.77 13.47 20.57
N ALA A 380 36.09 13.39 20.67
CA ALA A 380 36.90 14.28 21.49
C ALA A 380 37.10 15.66 20.84
N THR A 381 37.20 15.70 19.51
CA THR A 381 37.33 16.95 18.75
C THR A 381 36.58 16.87 17.43
N CYS A 382 36.04 18.00 16.98
CA CYS A 382 35.49 18.17 15.64
C CYS A 382 36.23 19.32 14.95
N THR A 383 36.75 19.09 13.76
CA THR A 383 37.47 20.10 12.97
C THR A 383 36.75 20.28 11.65
N THR A 384 36.11 21.44 11.46
CA THR A 384 35.51 21.82 10.18
C THR A 384 36.58 22.43 9.31
N LEU A 385 36.70 21.92 8.08
CA LEU A 385 37.62 22.41 7.06
C LEU A 385 36.87 23.25 6.04
N ILE A 386 37.60 24.16 5.39
CA ILE A 386 37.12 24.96 4.25
C ILE A 386 38.16 24.91 3.13
N ALA A 387 37.70 24.74 1.89
CA ALA A 387 38.56 24.79 0.70
C ALA A 387 37.82 25.46 -0.48
N PRO A 388 38.52 26.27 -1.30
CA PRO A 388 37.96 26.80 -2.54
C PRO A 388 37.78 25.65 -3.53
N VAL A 389 36.67 25.65 -4.27
CA VAL A 389 36.34 24.55 -5.17
C VAL A 389 35.94 25.01 -6.57
N ARG A 390 36.12 24.09 -7.52
CA ARG A 390 35.38 24.10 -8.79
C ARG A 390 34.20 23.13 -8.68
N LEU A 391 33.02 23.53 -9.12
CA LEU A 391 31.94 22.57 -9.32
C LEU A 391 32.25 21.73 -10.56
N PRO A 392 31.92 20.43 -10.57
CA PRO A 392 31.89 19.63 -11.80
C PRO A 392 31.05 20.30 -12.88
N ASP A 393 31.44 20.14 -14.14
CA ASP A 393 30.82 20.86 -15.26
C ASP A 393 29.31 20.58 -15.35
N GLU A 394 28.88 19.35 -15.06
CA GLU A 394 27.48 18.92 -15.12
C GLU A 394 26.58 19.73 -14.19
N ILE A 395 26.95 19.79 -12.90
CA ILE A 395 26.16 20.46 -11.87
C ILE A 395 26.34 21.99 -11.90
N ARG A 396 27.47 22.47 -12.42
CA ARG A 396 27.69 23.91 -12.64
C ARG A 396 26.81 24.47 -13.75
N ASP A 397 26.75 23.76 -14.87
CA ASP A 397 26.05 24.24 -16.06
C ASP A 397 24.54 23.97 -15.97
N HIS A 398 24.13 22.88 -15.30
CA HIS A 398 22.74 22.48 -15.09
C HIS A 398 22.45 22.16 -13.61
N PRO A 399 22.44 23.17 -12.72
CA PRO A 399 22.16 22.93 -11.31
C PRO A 399 20.68 22.60 -11.11
N GLU A 400 20.43 21.42 -10.54
CA GLU A 400 19.09 20.94 -10.22
C GLU A 400 19.08 20.21 -8.88
N PHE A 401 17.93 20.26 -8.20
CA PHE A 401 17.64 19.33 -7.11
C PHE A 401 17.14 18.01 -7.69
N THR A 402 17.78 16.91 -7.30
CA THR A 402 17.22 15.57 -7.54
C THR A 402 15.85 15.47 -6.86
N ALA A 403 14.98 14.58 -7.34
CA ALA A 403 13.63 14.44 -6.78
C ALA A 403 13.61 14.24 -5.24
N LEU A 404 14.61 13.53 -4.72
CA LEU A 404 14.77 13.29 -3.28
C LEU A 404 15.09 14.61 -2.53
N ALA A 405 16.05 15.37 -3.03
CA ALA A 405 16.47 16.65 -2.48
C ALA A 405 15.39 17.74 -2.66
N ALA A 406 14.65 17.70 -3.76
CA ALA A 406 13.54 18.60 -4.05
C ALA A 406 12.40 18.43 -3.02
N ASP A 407 12.00 17.19 -2.72
CA ASP A 407 11.00 16.90 -1.68
C ASP A 407 11.42 17.47 -0.32
N TYR A 408 12.66 17.23 0.10
CA TYR A 408 13.14 17.81 1.36
C TYR A 408 13.20 19.33 1.34
N THR A 409 13.55 19.93 0.20
CA THR A 409 13.57 21.39 0.06
C THR A 409 12.16 21.97 0.18
N GLN A 410 11.16 21.32 -0.42
CA GLN A 410 9.75 21.68 -0.26
C GLN A 410 9.26 21.52 1.18
N ARG A 411 9.71 20.50 1.92
CA ARG A 411 9.40 20.35 3.34
C ARG A 411 9.99 21.47 4.19
N VAL A 412 11.23 21.89 3.90
CA VAL A 412 11.83 23.07 4.54
C VAL A 412 10.96 24.30 4.29
N PHE A 413 10.52 24.54 3.04
CA PHE A 413 9.63 25.65 2.73
C PHE A 413 8.27 25.57 3.40
N ALA A 414 7.71 24.36 3.51
CA ALA A 414 6.44 24.14 4.22
C ALA A 414 6.57 24.41 5.73
N ALA A 415 7.65 23.94 6.35
CA ALA A 415 7.92 24.17 7.77
C ALA A 415 8.14 25.65 8.09
N GLU A 416 8.86 26.37 7.22
CA GLU A 416 9.12 27.80 7.33
C GLU A 416 7.96 28.68 6.82
N GLY A 417 6.97 28.07 6.15
CA GLY A 417 5.82 28.73 5.54
C GLY A 417 6.13 29.67 4.37
N ARG A 418 7.30 29.54 3.73
CA ARG A 418 7.76 30.42 2.63
C ARG A 418 8.93 29.83 1.84
N GLU A 419 9.09 30.27 0.60
CA GLU A 419 10.28 30.00 -0.23
C GLU A 419 11.41 31.00 0.06
N PHE A 420 12.65 30.52 0.06
CA PHE A 420 13.87 31.31 0.24
C PHE A 420 15.12 30.53 -0.21
N ASP A 421 16.27 31.19 -0.27
CA ASP A 421 17.55 30.57 -0.62
C ASP A 421 18.07 29.69 0.53
N VAL A 422 17.80 28.38 0.43
CA VAL A 422 18.27 27.38 1.39
C VAL A 422 19.80 27.26 1.36
N ARG A 423 20.41 27.04 2.52
CA ARG A 423 21.83 26.66 2.57
C ARG A 423 22.02 25.33 1.84
N LEU A 424 23.01 25.31 0.96
CA LEU A 424 23.27 24.15 0.10
C LEU A 424 24.29 23.21 0.73
N CYS A 425 24.01 21.92 0.63
CA CYS A 425 24.94 20.83 0.81
C CYS A 425 25.20 20.16 -0.54
N VAL A 426 26.32 19.44 -0.64
CA VAL A 426 26.68 18.65 -1.82
C VAL A 426 26.88 17.19 -1.43
N ARG A 427 26.37 16.29 -2.25
CA ARG A 427 26.57 14.83 -2.12
C ARG A 427 27.45 14.32 -3.25
N ASN A 428 28.23 13.29 -2.95
CA ASN A 428 29.21 12.66 -3.84
C ASN A 428 30.32 13.63 -4.33
N PHE A 429 30.59 14.71 -3.58
CA PHE A 429 31.52 15.74 -3.99
C PHE A 429 32.96 15.19 -4.08
N PRO A 430 33.67 15.34 -5.21
CA PRO A 430 34.95 14.67 -5.40
C PRO A 430 36.10 15.51 -4.83
N ALA A 431 37.07 14.85 -4.18
CA ALA A 431 38.19 15.52 -3.52
C ALA A 431 39.15 16.22 -4.50
N ASP A 432 39.13 15.87 -5.79
CA ASP A 432 39.94 16.52 -6.84
C ASP A 432 39.28 17.79 -7.41
N ALA A 433 38.08 18.13 -6.95
CA ALA A 433 37.43 19.42 -7.21
C ALA A 433 37.95 20.55 -6.30
N LEU A 434 38.77 20.22 -5.30
CA LEU A 434 39.42 21.21 -4.43
C LEU A 434 40.53 21.95 -5.21
N LEU A 435 40.47 23.28 -5.22
CA LEU A 435 41.45 24.14 -5.91
C LEU A 435 42.70 24.40 -5.09
N ALA A 436 42.65 24.20 -3.78
CA ALA A 436 43.75 24.41 -2.85
C ALA A 436 43.64 23.45 -1.66
N GLU A 437 44.72 23.33 -0.90
CA GLU A 437 44.72 22.59 0.38
C GLU A 437 43.68 23.19 1.35
N PRO A 438 42.89 22.34 2.04
CA PRO A 438 41.93 22.81 3.02
C PRO A 438 42.62 23.43 4.23
N VAL A 439 41.94 24.39 4.84
CA VAL A 439 42.34 25.02 6.10
C VAL A 439 41.25 24.83 7.14
N VAL A 440 41.61 24.96 8.42
CA VAL A 440 40.66 24.88 9.52
C VAL A 440 39.72 26.10 9.46
N PHE A 441 38.45 25.83 9.23
CA PHE A 441 37.37 26.81 9.33
C PHE A 441 36.96 27.01 10.79
N GLU A 442 36.89 25.90 11.53
CA GLU A 442 36.43 25.81 12.91
C GLU A 442 37.04 24.59 13.60
N GLN A 443 37.30 24.71 14.90
CA GLN A 443 37.75 23.58 15.71
C GLN A 443 37.06 23.59 17.07
N LEU A 444 36.28 22.54 17.34
CA LEU A 444 35.66 22.29 18.63
C LEU A 444 36.45 21.22 19.37
N ASP A 445 36.94 21.56 20.57
CA ASP A 445 37.64 20.63 21.46
C ASP A 445 36.80 20.36 22.70
N PHE A 446 36.12 19.21 22.69
CA PHE A 446 35.24 18.79 23.79
C PHE A 446 36.02 18.31 25.02
N ARG A 447 37.33 18.07 24.91
CA ARG A 447 38.20 17.71 26.06
C ARG A 447 38.46 18.90 26.97
N ALA A 448 38.47 20.11 26.42
CA ALA A 448 38.72 21.34 27.17
C ALA A 448 37.52 21.76 28.05
N ALA A 449 36.33 21.25 27.75
CA ALA A 449 35.06 21.64 28.37
C ALA A 449 34.78 21.03 29.77
N GLY A 450 35.68 20.20 30.30
CA GLY A 450 35.58 19.65 31.68
C GLY A 450 36.11 20.59 32.78
N ASN A 451 36.59 21.79 32.45
CA ASN A 451 37.24 22.74 33.38
C ASN A 451 36.52 24.11 33.45
N ASP A 452 35.18 24.14 33.52
CA ASP A 452 34.35 25.37 33.53
C ASP A 452 34.46 26.27 32.26
N ALA A 453 35.10 25.79 31.20
CA ALA A 453 35.24 26.53 29.94
C ALA A 453 34.10 26.18 28.96
N LEU A 454 33.25 27.16 28.68
CA LEU A 454 32.20 27.04 27.66
C LEU A 454 32.80 27.10 26.26
N LEU A 455 32.27 26.28 25.36
CA LEU A 455 32.58 26.39 23.93
C LEU A 455 31.95 27.67 23.36
N SER A 456 32.67 28.35 22.47
CA SER A 456 32.18 29.56 21.81
C SER A 456 31.53 29.20 20.48
N ALA A 457 30.30 29.68 20.26
CA ALA A 457 29.60 29.51 18.99
C ALA A 457 29.95 30.62 17.96
N ASP A 458 30.39 31.79 18.45
CA ASP A 458 30.80 32.91 17.61
C ASP A 458 32.32 32.91 17.40
N TYR A 459 32.76 33.05 16.15
CA TYR A 459 34.19 33.15 15.83
C TYR A 459 34.43 33.86 14.51
N THR A 460 35.67 34.31 14.32
CA THR A 460 36.16 34.83 13.05
C THR A 460 37.42 34.09 12.65
N GLY A 461 37.64 33.95 11.35
CA GLY A 461 38.81 33.30 10.79
C GLY A 461 39.26 33.95 9.50
N SER A 462 40.51 33.67 9.12
CA SER A 462 41.03 34.09 7.83
C SER A 462 42.14 33.16 7.37
N ALA A 463 42.27 32.98 6.06
CA ALA A 463 43.29 32.17 5.44
C ALA A 463 43.66 32.71 4.05
N SER A 464 44.87 32.40 3.61
CA SER A 464 45.29 32.60 2.23
C SER A 464 45.39 31.24 1.54
N PHE A 465 44.67 31.07 0.44
CA PHE A 465 44.75 29.85 -0.38
C PHE A 465 45.69 30.07 -1.55
N THR A 466 46.54 29.08 -1.82
CA THR A 466 47.36 29.04 -3.03
C THR A 466 46.72 28.02 -3.98
N ILE A 467 46.31 28.47 -5.16
CA ILE A 467 45.62 27.63 -6.13
C ILE A 467 46.60 26.63 -6.76
N ASN A 468 46.30 25.34 -6.66
CA ASN A 468 47.14 24.25 -7.13
C ASN A 468 47.16 24.18 -8.66
N GLU A 469 45.98 24.26 -9.29
CA GLU A 469 45.79 24.13 -10.74
C GLU A 469 44.85 25.23 -11.27
N PRO A 470 45.01 25.69 -12.52
CA PRO A 470 44.10 26.67 -13.09
C PRO A 470 42.67 26.11 -13.16
N GLY A 471 41.69 26.91 -12.75
CA GLY A 471 40.31 26.45 -12.62
C GLY A 471 39.32 27.58 -12.43
N TRP A 472 38.05 27.21 -12.32
CA TRP A 472 36.95 28.12 -12.00
C TRP A 472 36.66 28.05 -10.51
N LEU A 473 36.68 29.19 -9.83
CA LEU A 473 36.26 29.33 -8.45
C LEU A 473 34.74 29.52 -8.42
N ASP A 474 34.02 28.45 -8.08
CA ASP A 474 32.56 28.46 -7.95
C ASP A 474 32.12 28.81 -6.52
N GLY A 475 32.95 28.46 -5.52
CA GLY A 475 32.61 28.68 -4.13
C GLY A 475 33.60 28.04 -3.16
N TYR A 476 33.11 27.79 -1.95
CA TYR A 476 33.80 26.99 -0.93
C TYR A 476 32.98 25.76 -0.57
N VAL A 477 33.67 24.66 -0.30
CA VAL A 477 33.08 23.51 0.39
C VAL A 477 33.62 23.44 1.81
N LEU A 478 32.71 23.17 2.75
CA LEU A 478 32.98 23.00 4.16
C LEU A 478 32.57 21.59 4.59
N TRP A 479 33.39 20.94 5.41
CA TRP A 479 33.07 19.62 5.93
C TRP A 479 33.78 19.35 7.26
N THR A 480 33.21 18.46 8.07
CA THR A 480 33.74 18.13 9.40
C THR A 480 34.58 16.86 9.37
N ARG A 481 35.71 16.89 10.10
CA ARG A 481 36.43 15.71 10.58
C ARG A 481 36.12 15.51 12.06
N ILE A 482 35.73 14.30 12.42
CA ILE A 482 35.50 13.94 13.82
C ILE A 482 36.60 12.99 14.30
N ALA A 483 37.18 13.29 15.46
CA ALA A 483 38.13 12.39 16.12
C ALA A 483 37.41 11.67 17.27
N ALA A 484 36.98 10.42 17.03
CA ALA A 484 36.31 9.61 18.04
C ALA A 484 37.25 9.30 19.22
N ASP A 485 38.54 9.11 18.94
CA ASP A 485 39.63 9.05 19.91
C ASP A 485 40.96 9.55 19.28
N ALA A 486 42.09 9.32 19.94
CA ALA A 486 43.40 9.76 19.45
C ALA A 486 43.90 9.02 18.18
N GLU A 487 43.31 7.88 17.85
CA GLU A 487 43.74 7.00 16.76
C GLU A 487 42.70 6.89 15.63
N THR A 488 41.49 7.39 15.85
CA THR A 488 40.34 7.15 14.98
C THR A 488 39.68 8.46 14.59
N GLU A 489 39.91 8.87 13.35
CA GLU A 489 39.32 10.05 12.72
C GLU A 489 38.43 9.62 11.55
N VAL A 490 37.30 10.31 11.37
CA VAL A 490 36.39 10.14 10.23
C VAL A 490 36.27 11.46 9.49
N ASP A 491 36.60 11.45 8.21
CA ASP A 491 36.50 12.61 7.32
C ASP A 491 35.19 12.54 6.51
N PHE A 492 34.25 13.46 6.78
CA PHE A 492 32.95 13.45 6.11
C PHE A 492 33.00 13.80 4.63
N LEU A 493 34.10 14.36 4.09
CA LEU A 493 34.26 14.48 2.65
C LEU A 493 34.49 13.11 1.99
N GLN A 494 35.09 12.16 2.70
CA GLN A 494 35.26 10.77 2.24
C GLN A 494 34.07 9.88 2.60
N HIS A 495 33.35 10.24 3.66
CA HIS A 495 32.21 9.51 4.24
C HIS A 495 30.93 10.36 4.24
N GLN A 496 30.54 10.85 3.06
CA GLN A 496 29.42 11.78 2.88
C GLN A 496 28.05 11.17 3.24
N GLN A 497 27.98 9.86 3.49
CA GLN A 497 26.76 9.20 4.00
C GLN A 497 26.49 9.53 5.48
N ALA A 498 27.54 9.88 6.24
CA ALA A 498 27.38 10.32 7.62
C ALA A 498 26.75 11.73 7.68
N TRP A 499 27.32 12.68 6.92
CA TRP A 499 26.98 14.10 6.91
C TRP A 499 27.49 14.73 5.60
N LEU A 500 26.67 15.57 4.96
CA LEU A 500 26.96 16.11 3.62
C LEU A 500 27.80 17.40 3.67
N PRO A 501 28.90 17.54 2.92
CA PRO A 501 29.63 18.80 2.87
C PRO A 501 28.74 20.00 2.50
N VAL A 502 28.93 21.16 3.16
CA VAL A 502 28.20 22.40 2.89
C VAL A 502 28.88 23.19 1.78
N PHE A 503 28.11 23.72 0.85
CA PHE A 503 28.61 24.53 -0.27
C PHE A 503 28.18 25.99 -0.14
N PHE A 504 29.17 26.90 -0.18
CA PHE A 504 28.97 28.35 -0.17
C PHE A 504 29.28 28.97 -1.54
N PRO A 505 28.27 29.38 -2.32
CA PRO A 505 28.48 30.03 -3.61
C PRO A 505 28.96 31.47 -3.41
N LEU A 506 30.12 31.84 -3.96
CA LEU A 506 30.75 33.13 -3.67
C LEU A 506 30.20 34.34 -4.44
N GLY A 507 29.46 34.12 -5.54
CA GLY A 507 28.94 35.18 -6.39
C GLY A 507 28.04 34.67 -7.51
N GLU A 508 27.66 35.57 -8.42
CA GLU A 508 26.77 35.23 -9.55
C GLU A 508 27.42 34.34 -10.60
N HIS A 509 28.74 34.43 -10.76
CA HIS A 509 29.49 33.72 -11.78
C HIS A 509 30.81 33.19 -11.22
N ALA A 510 31.22 32.03 -11.72
CA ALA A 510 32.50 31.44 -11.40
C ALA A 510 33.65 32.37 -11.84
N VAL A 511 34.68 32.49 -11.01
CA VAL A 511 35.84 33.35 -11.30
C VAL A 511 37.02 32.50 -11.72
N ARG A 512 37.59 32.82 -12.89
CA ARG A 512 38.74 32.07 -13.40
C ARG A 512 40.00 32.43 -12.61
N LEU A 513 40.69 31.42 -12.10
CA LEU A 513 41.96 31.55 -11.38
C LEU A 513 43.10 30.89 -12.16
N SER A 514 44.28 31.49 -12.09
CA SER A 514 45.52 30.88 -12.59
C SER A 514 46.13 29.96 -11.53
N ALA A 515 46.92 28.98 -11.97
CA ALA A 515 47.76 28.21 -11.07
C ALA A 515 48.69 29.15 -10.28
N SER A 516 48.90 28.84 -9.00
CA SER A 516 49.64 29.66 -8.04
C SER A 516 49.05 31.03 -7.73
N ALA A 517 47.82 31.34 -8.18
CA ALA A 517 47.10 32.51 -7.68
C ALA A 517 46.92 32.41 -6.16
N ARG A 518 47.06 33.54 -5.47
CA ARG A 518 46.81 33.63 -4.03
C ARG A 518 45.51 34.37 -3.80
N ILE A 519 44.54 33.73 -3.19
CA ILE A 519 43.28 34.38 -2.77
C ILE A 519 43.27 34.49 -1.25
N ASP A 520 42.83 35.64 -0.75
CA ASP A 520 42.74 35.90 0.69
C ASP A 520 41.27 35.87 1.12
N THR A 521 40.96 35.04 2.10
CA THR A 521 39.58 34.76 2.53
C THR A 521 39.44 35.00 4.01
N SER A 522 38.38 35.68 4.40
CA SER A 522 37.98 35.88 5.79
C SER A 522 36.54 35.42 6.00
N TRP A 523 36.24 34.90 7.18
CA TRP A 523 34.89 34.49 7.55
C TRP A 523 34.52 34.90 8.98
N GLU A 524 33.22 34.99 9.20
CA GLU A 524 32.60 35.33 10.47
C GLU A 524 31.38 34.41 10.68
N CYS A 525 31.25 33.89 11.91
CA CYS A 525 30.15 33.07 12.40
C CYS A 525 29.49 33.78 13.59
N THR A 526 28.17 33.99 13.54
CA THR A 526 27.42 34.68 14.60
C THR A 526 26.03 34.06 14.89
N THR A 527 25.75 33.63 16.12
CA THR A 527 24.47 33.00 16.56
C THR A 527 23.41 34.00 17.06
N ARG A 528 23.15 35.08 16.31
CA ARG A 528 22.29 36.21 16.74
C ARG A 528 21.00 35.79 17.47
N GLY A 529 20.65 36.42 18.59
CA GLY A 529 19.30 36.41 19.19
C GLY A 529 18.79 35.08 19.76
N ASP A 530 18.83 34.01 18.98
CA ASP A 530 18.39 32.64 19.32
C ASP A 530 19.47 31.83 20.07
N GLN A 531 20.75 32.21 19.95
CA GLN A 531 21.93 31.52 20.51
C GLN A 531 22.07 30.05 20.07
N ILE A 532 21.36 29.62 19.03
CA ILE A 532 21.31 28.22 18.60
C ILE A 532 21.82 28.05 17.18
N PHE A 533 21.45 28.94 16.26
CA PHE A 533 21.77 28.78 14.84
C PHE A 533 22.64 29.93 14.32
N PRO A 534 23.87 29.64 13.85
CA PRO A 534 24.76 30.69 13.35
C PRO A 534 24.46 31.13 11.92
N ASP A 535 24.55 32.45 11.73
CA ASP A 535 24.74 33.10 10.44
C ASP A 535 26.22 33.03 10.04
N TYR A 536 26.51 32.73 8.77
CA TYR A 536 27.87 32.72 8.23
C TYR A 536 28.06 33.82 7.20
N THR A 537 29.19 34.52 7.27
CA THR A 537 29.66 35.42 6.21
C THR A 537 31.05 34.99 5.77
N VAL A 538 31.26 34.79 4.47
CA VAL A 538 32.57 34.49 3.87
C VAL A 538 32.87 35.55 2.83
N THR A 539 34.05 36.16 2.91
CA THR A 539 34.53 37.19 1.98
C THR A 539 35.87 36.78 1.41
N THR A 540 36.01 36.81 0.09
CA THR A 540 37.24 36.45 -0.64
C THR A 540 37.72 37.61 -1.50
N ALA A 541 38.97 38.00 -1.33
CA ALA A 541 39.67 38.92 -2.21
C ALA A 541 40.47 38.12 -3.26
N VAL A 542 40.08 38.28 -4.52
CA VAL A 542 40.78 37.72 -5.67
C VAL A 542 41.66 38.82 -6.28
N PRO A 543 42.99 38.64 -6.32
CA PRO A 543 43.88 39.63 -6.92
C PRO A 543 43.65 39.74 -8.43
N ALA A 544 43.90 40.92 -8.99
CA ALA A 544 43.88 41.11 -10.43
C ALA A 544 44.92 40.21 -11.10
N ALA A 545 44.55 39.56 -12.21
CA ALA A 545 45.49 38.79 -13.01
C ALA A 545 46.62 39.71 -13.51
N ALA A 546 47.86 39.21 -13.54
CA ALA A 546 49.05 40.01 -13.85
C ALA A 546 49.00 40.71 -15.24
N ASP A 547 48.13 40.26 -16.14
CA ASP A 547 47.96 40.75 -17.51
C ASP A 547 46.68 41.57 -17.72
N ASP A 548 45.84 41.76 -16.69
CA ASP A 548 44.56 42.46 -16.78
C ASP A 548 44.57 43.78 -15.97
N ALA A 549 44.15 44.88 -16.59
CA ALA A 549 44.10 46.21 -15.95
C ALA A 549 42.96 46.36 -14.91
N GLY A 550 42.39 45.25 -14.45
CA GLY A 550 41.26 45.20 -13.52
C GLY A 550 41.66 45.46 -12.07
N SER A 551 40.74 46.01 -11.28
CA SER A 551 40.86 46.08 -9.82
C SER A 551 40.68 44.70 -9.21
N ALA A 552 41.31 44.45 -8.05
CA ALA A 552 41.04 43.25 -7.24
C ALA A 552 39.52 43.07 -7.03
N LEU A 553 39.05 41.84 -7.19
CA LEU A 553 37.64 41.49 -7.06
C LEU A 553 37.38 40.98 -5.64
N THR A 554 36.46 41.62 -4.92
CA THR A 554 36.01 41.14 -3.61
C THR A 554 34.65 40.48 -3.76
N LEU A 555 34.59 39.18 -3.48
CA LEU A 555 33.38 38.36 -3.46
C LEU A 555 32.93 38.16 -2.01
N SER A 556 31.63 38.18 -1.75
CA SER A 556 31.11 37.91 -0.41
C SER A 556 29.81 37.12 -0.49
N TYR A 557 29.75 36.04 0.29
CA TYR A 557 28.56 35.24 0.51
C TYR A 557 28.13 35.37 1.97
N ARG A 558 26.82 35.45 2.19
CA ARG A 558 26.23 35.40 3.52
C ARG A 558 25.04 34.44 3.49
N THR A 559 25.04 33.47 4.39
CA THR A 559 23.90 32.60 4.66
C THR A 559 23.38 32.90 6.06
N ARG A 560 22.06 32.92 6.21
CA ARG A 560 21.38 33.17 7.48
C ARG A 560 20.43 32.04 7.78
N HIS A 561 20.31 31.68 9.06
CA HIS A 561 19.35 30.66 9.45
C HIS A 561 17.92 31.08 9.06
N HIS A 562 17.55 32.33 9.34
CA HIS A 562 16.30 32.95 8.88
C HIS A 562 16.48 33.73 7.57
N GLU A 563 17.06 33.11 6.54
CA GLU A 563 17.25 33.76 5.24
C GLU A 563 15.92 34.17 4.63
N SER A 564 15.84 35.39 4.07
CA SER A 564 14.63 35.92 3.41
C SER A 564 14.84 36.21 1.93
N ALA A 565 16.08 36.10 1.44
CA ALA A 565 16.38 36.24 0.03
C ALA A 565 15.80 35.05 -0.76
N LEU A 566 15.39 35.33 -2.00
CA LEU A 566 14.91 34.34 -2.95
C LEU A 566 15.56 34.64 -4.31
N GLY A 567 16.43 33.74 -4.78
CA GLY A 567 17.16 33.88 -6.03
C GLY A 567 18.31 34.89 -5.99
N ALA A 568 19.03 35.01 -4.87
CA ALA A 568 20.14 35.95 -4.69
C ALA A 568 21.35 35.67 -5.61
N THR A 569 21.45 34.45 -6.14
CA THR A 569 22.48 34.04 -7.10
C THR A 569 21.84 33.33 -8.29
N GLU A 570 22.54 33.30 -9.43
CA GLU A 570 22.11 32.50 -10.61
C GLU A 570 21.90 31.02 -10.25
N LEU A 571 22.80 30.47 -9.42
CA LEU A 571 22.70 29.10 -8.93
C LEU A 571 21.35 28.85 -8.22
N HIS A 572 21.01 29.70 -7.25
CA HIS A 572 19.75 29.56 -6.52
C HIS A 572 18.54 29.78 -7.43
N ARG A 573 18.57 30.75 -8.36
CA ARG A 573 17.47 30.95 -9.32
C ARG A 573 17.21 29.70 -10.15
N ARG A 574 18.25 29.05 -10.67
CA ARG A 574 18.12 27.80 -11.44
C ARG A 574 17.64 26.63 -10.59
N LEU A 575 18.13 26.50 -9.35
CA LEU A 575 17.63 25.49 -8.41
C LEU A 575 16.15 25.70 -8.07
N HIS A 576 15.71 26.94 -7.86
CA HIS A 576 14.29 27.26 -7.66
C HIS A 576 13.45 26.99 -8.91
N GLU A 577 13.98 27.26 -10.11
CA GLU A 577 13.35 26.87 -11.37
C GLU A 577 13.23 25.34 -11.48
N SER A 578 14.27 24.59 -11.08
CA SER A 578 14.24 23.14 -11.10
C SER A 578 13.20 22.57 -10.14
N LEU A 579 12.93 23.21 -9.00
CA LEU A 579 11.86 22.79 -8.08
C LEU A 579 10.46 22.90 -8.70
N ARG A 580 10.26 23.86 -9.61
CA ARG A 580 8.98 24.06 -10.32
C ARG A 580 8.79 23.06 -11.46
N SER A 581 9.87 22.47 -11.96
CA SER A 581 9.82 21.33 -12.89
C SER A 581 9.83 19.97 -12.17
N ALA A 582 10.44 19.89 -10.98
CA ALA A 582 10.53 18.67 -10.17
C ALA A 582 9.25 18.36 -9.37
N SER A 583 8.24 19.23 -9.40
CA SER A 583 6.87 18.90 -8.98
C SER A 583 6.21 17.83 -9.88
N ASP A 584 6.92 17.34 -10.90
CA ASP A 584 6.62 16.14 -11.69
C ASP A 584 7.55 14.96 -11.26
N ASP A 585 7.50 14.71 -9.93
CA ASP A 585 7.72 13.50 -9.13
C ASP A 585 8.83 12.47 -9.46
N GLY A 586 9.68 12.13 -8.48
CA GLY A 586 10.63 10.99 -8.57
C GLY A 586 10.49 9.93 -7.48
N ARG A 587 9.89 10.24 -6.33
CA ARG A 587 9.45 9.22 -5.34
C ARG A 587 8.04 8.75 -5.66
N GLY A 588 7.16 9.67 -6.06
CA GLY A 588 5.87 9.31 -6.60
C GLY A 588 5.96 8.76 -8.02
N ALA A 589 6.95 9.10 -8.87
CA ALA A 589 7.01 8.49 -10.21
C ALA A 589 7.17 6.97 -10.18
N LEU A 590 8.06 6.38 -9.36
CA LEU A 590 8.20 4.91 -9.35
C LEU A 590 6.97 4.24 -8.73
N GLN A 591 6.37 4.84 -7.70
CA GLN A 591 5.16 4.32 -7.06
C GLN A 591 3.90 4.51 -7.91
N GLN A 592 3.77 5.63 -8.62
CA GLN A 592 2.74 5.92 -9.63
C GLN A 592 2.94 5.05 -10.87
N TRP A 593 4.18 4.83 -11.30
CA TRP A 593 4.52 3.91 -12.38
C TRP A 593 4.14 2.47 -12.03
N LEU A 594 4.40 2.04 -10.79
CA LEU A 594 3.91 0.76 -10.27
C LEU A 594 2.39 0.74 -10.17
N ALA A 595 1.75 1.80 -9.66
CA ALA A 595 0.30 1.91 -9.53
C ALA A 595 -0.42 1.93 -10.88
N ALA A 596 0.22 2.45 -11.93
CA ALA A 596 -0.26 2.41 -13.30
C ALA A 596 -0.22 0.98 -13.89
N GLN A 597 0.55 0.06 -13.31
CA GLN A 597 0.77 -1.29 -13.86
C GLN A 597 0.27 -2.41 -12.94
N LEU A 598 -0.04 -2.10 -11.68
CA LEU A 598 -0.37 -3.06 -10.64
C LEU A 598 -1.67 -2.66 -9.91
N PRO A 599 -2.50 -3.64 -9.51
CA PRO A 599 -3.59 -3.39 -8.57
C PRO A 599 -3.06 -2.80 -7.25
N GLY A 600 -3.83 -1.94 -6.58
CA GLY A 600 -3.38 -1.24 -5.36
C GLY A 600 -2.85 -2.13 -4.23
N TYR A 601 -3.31 -3.38 -4.09
CA TYR A 601 -2.78 -4.34 -3.09
C TYR A 601 -1.42 -4.97 -3.46
N MET A 602 -0.95 -4.77 -4.69
CA MET A 602 0.36 -5.23 -5.20
C MET A 602 1.39 -4.11 -5.27
N VAL A 603 0.96 -2.84 -5.19
CA VAL A 603 1.86 -1.69 -5.12
C VAL A 603 2.53 -1.71 -3.74
N PRO A 604 3.86 -1.80 -3.66
CA PRO A 604 4.57 -1.69 -2.38
C PRO A 604 4.20 -0.39 -1.68
N GLU A 605 3.77 -0.46 -0.41
CA GLU A 605 3.46 0.74 0.37
C GLU A 605 4.73 1.57 0.64
N HIS A 606 5.90 0.92 0.63
CA HIS A 606 7.19 1.57 0.79
C HIS A 606 8.16 1.15 -0.32
N ILE A 607 8.84 2.13 -0.92
CA ILE A 607 9.97 1.92 -1.83
C ILE A 607 11.23 2.50 -1.18
N ARG A 608 12.27 1.69 -1.02
CA ARG A 608 13.52 2.03 -0.34
C ARG A 608 14.69 1.95 -1.30
N HIS A 609 15.42 3.04 -1.45
CA HIS A 609 16.63 3.05 -2.24
C HIS A 609 17.81 2.54 -1.39
N ILE A 610 18.55 1.56 -1.90
CA ILE A 610 19.74 0.99 -1.26
C ILE A 610 20.92 1.00 -2.22
N GLY A 611 22.14 1.20 -1.71
CA GLY A 611 23.34 1.28 -2.55
C GLY A 611 23.74 -0.06 -3.19
N ALA A 612 23.41 -1.18 -2.56
CA ALA A 612 23.62 -2.53 -3.11
C ALA A 612 22.69 -3.55 -2.43
N MET A 613 22.35 -4.62 -3.13
CA MET A 613 21.58 -5.72 -2.58
C MET A 613 22.40 -6.51 -1.55
N PRO A 614 21.90 -6.73 -0.32
CA PRO A 614 22.62 -7.51 0.68
C PRO A 614 22.72 -8.98 0.25
N LEU A 615 23.89 -9.58 0.41
CA LEU A 615 24.17 -10.96 0.01
C LEU A 615 24.58 -11.82 1.22
N THR A 616 24.20 -13.09 1.19
CA THR A 616 24.66 -14.14 2.12
C THR A 616 26.11 -14.54 1.82
N ALA A 617 26.76 -15.29 2.72
CA ALA A 617 28.11 -15.84 2.50
C ALA A 617 28.23 -16.69 1.20
N ASN A 618 27.11 -17.23 0.71
CA ASN A 618 27.02 -17.99 -0.54
C ASN A 618 26.70 -17.10 -1.77
N ARG A 619 26.80 -15.78 -1.65
CA ARG A 619 26.49 -14.77 -2.70
C ARG A 619 25.05 -14.80 -3.23
N LYS A 620 24.11 -15.35 -2.45
CA LYS A 620 22.65 -15.24 -2.73
C LYS A 620 22.06 -14.04 -2.00
N LEU A 621 21.00 -13.44 -2.52
CA LEU A 621 20.25 -12.35 -1.88
C LEU A 621 19.88 -12.70 -0.42
N ASN A 622 20.25 -11.83 0.52
CA ASN A 622 19.94 -11.99 1.95
C ASN A 622 18.57 -11.39 2.26
N ARG A 623 17.50 -12.14 1.98
CA ARG A 623 16.12 -11.69 2.21
C ARG A 623 15.78 -11.48 3.69
N GLN A 624 16.41 -12.24 4.60
CA GLN A 624 16.19 -12.05 6.03
C GLN A 624 16.67 -10.67 6.48
N GLN A 625 17.84 -10.24 6.01
CA GLN A 625 18.35 -8.90 6.29
C GLN A 625 17.42 -7.80 5.74
N LEU A 626 16.84 -7.98 4.56
CA LEU A 626 15.86 -7.05 4.00
C LEU A 626 14.55 -7.01 4.82
N ILE A 627 14.09 -8.15 5.32
CA ILE A 627 12.93 -8.24 6.22
C ILE A 627 13.21 -7.51 7.53
N ASP A 628 14.40 -7.72 8.11
CA ASP A 628 14.81 -7.06 9.35
C ASP A 628 14.90 -5.53 9.14
N MET A 629 15.42 -5.10 7.99
CA MET A 629 15.45 -3.69 7.57
C MET A 629 14.03 -3.10 7.39
N ALA A 630 13.08 -3.88 6.86
CA ALA A 630 11.69 -3.44 6.70
C ALA A 630 10.95 -3.39 8.05
N ALA A 631 11.19 -4.35 8.94
CA ALA A 631 10.56 -4.44 10.26
C ALA A 631 11.06 -3.36 11.25
N ALA A 632 12.30 -2.90 11.10
CA ALA A 632 12.84 -1.81 11.91
C ALA A 632 12.07 -0.48 11.71
N SER A 633 11.38 -0.31 10.59
CA SER A 633 10.65 0.92 10.27
C SER A 633 9.12 0.83 10.40
N ALA A 634 8.54 -0.36 10.41
CA ALA A 634 7.09 -0.52 10.57
C ALA A 634 6.57 -0.11 11.97
N VAL A 635 7.47 -0.10 12.97
CA VAL A 635 7.22 0.44 14.32
C VAL A 635 7.00 1.96 14.31
N GLN A 636 7.48 2.69 13.29
CA GLN A 636 7.31 4.15 13.16
C GLN A 636 6.07 4.58 12.37
N ASP A 637 5.51 3.69 11.54
CA ASP A 637 4.40 3.99 10.63
C ASP A 637 3.02 3.92 11.33
N HIS A 638 2.99 3.40 12.57
CA HIS A 638 1.79 3.39 13.41
C HIS A 638 1.46 4.76 14.03
N SER A 639 2.36 5.74 13.93
CA SER A 639 2.23 7.06 14.56
C SER A 639 1.73 8.17 13.62
N LEU A 640 1.88 8.02 12.29
CA LEU A 640 1.63 9.12 11.33
C LEU A 640 0.43 8.91 10.38
N GLY A 641 -0.23 7.74 10.40
CA GLY A 641 -1.37 7.45 9.52
C GLY A 641 -2.77 7.79 10.07
N ASN A 642 -2.89 8.15 11.36
CA ASN A 642 -4.19 8.29 12.04
C ASN A 642 -4.58 9.74 12.38
N ALA A 643 -3.93 10.74 11.77
CA ALA A 643 -4.17 12.16 12.11
C ALA A 643 -4.92 12.98 11.03
N SER A 644 -5.27 12.40 9.87
CA SER A 644 -6.06 13.11 8.84
C SER A 644 -7.56 12.73 8.81
N GLU A 645 -8.01 11.82 9.67
CA GLU A 645 -9.43 11.68 9.97
C GLU A 645 -9.81 12.82 10.96
N LEU A 646 -10.58 13.82 10.48
CA LEU A 646 -11.29 14.88 11.25
C LEU A 646 -10.73 16.32 11.30
N LEU A 647 -9.88 16.78 10.38
CA LEU A 647 -9.44 18.20 10.35
C LEU A 647 -9.77 18.99 9.07
N THR A 648 -10.85 18.66 8.36
CA THR A 648 -11.54 19.68 7.54
C THR A 648 -12.72 20.24 8.33
N ALA A 649 -12.82 21.56 8.41
CA ALA A 649 -13.99 22.23 8.97
C ALA A 649 -15.21 22.18 8.02
N ASP A 650 -15.06 21.64 6.80
CA ASP A 650 -16.12 21.57 5.80
C ASP A 650 -17.04 20.35 6.01
N PRO A 651 -18.32 20.55 6.38
CA PRO A 651 -19.26 19.46 6.65
C PRO A 651 -19.60 18.61 5.40
N LEU A 652 -19.48 19.17 4.19
CA LEU A 652 -19.75 18.42 2.95
C LEU A 652 -18.63 17.45 2.63
N GLU A 653 -17.37 17.89 2.76
CA GLU A 653 -16.20 17.03 2.54
C GLU A 653 -16.23 15.83 3.50
N GLN A 654 -16.63 16.04 4.75
CA GLN A 654 -16.80 14.96 5.73
C GLN A 654 -17.91 13.97 5.34
N ALA A 655 -19.06 14.47 4.89
CA ALA A 655 -20.18 13.63 4.48
C ALA A 655 -19.85 12.80 3.23
N VAL A 656 -19.20 13.41 2.24
CA VAL A 656 -18.74 12.74 1.01
C VAL A 656 -17.67 11.68 1.33
N ALA A 657 -16.63 12.03 2.11
CA ALA A 657 -15.59 11.09 2.52
C ALA A 657 -16.17 9.85 3.22
N ARG A 658 -17.20 10.05 4.05
CA ARG A 658 -17.89 8.95 4.75
C ARG A 658 -18.67 8.06 3.80
N ILE A 659 -19.42 8.63 2.87
CA ILE A 659 -20.15 7.86 1.85
C ILE A 659 -19.18 7.05 0.99
N TRP A 660 -18.04 7.64 0.62
CA TRP A 660 -16.99 6.95 -0.15
C TRP A 660 -16.40 5.79 0.65
N ALA A 661 -16.08 6.02 1.93
CA ALA A 661 -15.54 4.97 2.80
C ALA A 661 -16.53 3.81 2.99
N ASP A 662 -17.82 4.09 3.13
CA ASP A 662 -18.87 3.08 3.26
C ASP A 662 -19.06 2.26 1.97
N VAL A 663 -18.86 2.89 0.80
CA VAL A 663 -19.03 2.26 -0.51
C VAL A 663 -17.80 1.46 -0.94
N LEU A 664 -16.59 2.00 -0.71
CA LEU A 664 -15.31 1.37 -1.04
C LEU A 664 -14.85 0.37 0.03
N GLY A 665 -15.33 0.50 1.26
CA GLY A 665 -14.95 -0.35 2.39
C GLY A 665 -13.61 0.00 3.04
N THR A 666 -13.04 1.17 2.72
CA THR A 666 -11.79 1.72 3.30
C THR A 666 -11.88 3.25 3.37
N PRO A 667 -11.27 3.93 4.36
CA PRO A 667 -11.16 5.39 4.36
C PRO A 667 -10.41 5.89 3.12
N VAL A 668 -10.81 7.05 2.62
CA VAL A 668 -10.17 7.76 1.49
C VAL A 668 -9.82 9.17 1.94
N GLY A 669 -8.60 9.61 1.64
CA GLY A 669 -8.16 10.99 1.92
C GLY A 669 -8.93 12.02 1.09
N LEU A 670 -8.91 13.29 1.51
CA LEU A 670 -9.67 14.36 0.84
C LEU A 670 -9.30 14.56 -0.63
N ASP A 671 -8.03 14.34 -0.96
CA ASP A 671 -7.50 14.45 -2.32
C ASP A 671 -7.27 13.06 -2.96
N GLY A 672 -7.86 12.01 -2.39
CA GLY A 672 -7.75 10.64 -2.88
C GLY A 672 -8.74 10.34 -4.00
N ASP A 673 -8.23 9.83 -5.12
CA ASP A 673 -9.04 9.46 -6.30
C ASP A 673 -9.87 8.17 -6.05
N PHE A 674 -11.16 8.21 -6.42
CA PHE A 674 -12.14 7.15 -6.24
C PHE A 674 -11.77 5.85 -6.97
N PHE A 675 -11.27 5.97 -8.20
CA PHE A 675 -10.91 4.83 -9.03
C PHE A 675 -9.55 4.26 -8.60
N ALA A 676 -8.61 5.11 -8.20
CA ALA A 676 -7.33 4.70 -7.58
C ALA A 676 -7.54 3.96 -6.25
N ALA A 677 -8.58 4.33 -5.48
CA ALA A 677 -8.99 3.64 -4.27
C ALA A 677 -9.70 2.29 -4.52
N GLY A 678 -9.82 1.86 -5.78
CA GLY A 678 -10.41 0.57 -6.18
C GLY A 678 -11.88 0.63 -6.60
N GLY A 679 -12.43 1.83 -6.83
CA GLY A 679 -13.74 2.02 -7.42
C GLY A 679 -13.79 1.57 -8.88
N ASP A 680 -14.85 0.84 -9.27
CA ASP A 680 -15.17 0.52 -10.66
C ASP A 680 -16.55 1.13 -11.04
N SER A 681 -17.00 0.91 -12.27
CA SER A 681 -18.29 1.46 -12.73
C SER A 681 -19.52 0.94 -11.95
N ILE A 682 -19.43 -0.23 -11.31
CA ILE A 682 -20.51 -0.78 -10.46
C ILE A 682 -20.49 -0.08 -9.10
N ILE A 683 -19.32 0.08 -8.50
CA ILE A 683 -19.13 0.78 -7.24
C ILE A 683 -19.46 2.27 -7.40
N ALA A 684 -19.13 2.87 -8.54
CA ALA A 684 -19.44 4.24 -8.89
C ALA A 684 -20.96 4.49 -8.97
N VAL A 685 -21.73 3.59 -9.59
CA VAL A 685 -23.21 3.67 -9.59
C VAL A 685 -23.77 3.59 -8.18
N ARG A 686 -23.21 2.72 -7.34
CA ARG A 686 -23.61 2.61 -5.93
C ARG A 686 -23.26 3.88 -5.14
N LEU A 687 -22.08 4.45 -5.35
CA LEU A 687 -21.67 5.72 -4.77
C LEU A 687 -22.63 6.84 -5.14
N THR A 688 -22.92 7.00 -6.44
CA THR A 688 -23.87 8.00 -6.93
C THR A 688 -25.24 7.80 -6.28
N THR A 689 -25.70 6.57 -6.09
CA THR A 689 -26.98 6.28 -5.41
C THR A 689 -26.99 6.75 -3.95
N GLU A 690 -25.89 6.54 -3.21
CA GLU A 690 -25.78 7.00 -1.82
C GLU A 690 -25.65 8.53 -1.71
N VAL A 691 -24.95 9.16 -2.66
CA VAL A 691 -24.84 10.64 -2.72
C VAL A 691 -26.18 11.28 -3.10
N GLN A 692 -26.92 10.71 -4.06
CA GLN A 692 -28.29 11.12 -4.38
C GLN A 692 -29.20 11.04 -3.15
N ARG A 693 -29.06 9.97 -2.37
CA ARG A 693 -29.80 9.78 -1.12
C ARG A 693 -29.43 10.79 -0.04
N PHE A 694 -28.15 11.16 0.05
CA PHE A 694 -27.67 12.15 1.00
C PHE A 694 -28.14 13.58 0.66
N LEU A 695 -28.08 13.97 -0.61
CA LEU A 695 -28.45 15.32 -1.07
C LEU A 695 -29.94 15.52 -1.29
N ASP A 696 -30.69 14.42 -1.40
CA ASP A 696 -32.06 14.43 -1.89
C ASP A 696 -32.18 15.11 -3.27
N ASP A 697 -31.27 14.76 -4.19
CA ASP A 697 -31.19 15.34 -5.53
C ASP A 697 -30.64 14.36 -6.58
N ALA A 698 -30.95 14.60 -7.85
CA ALA A 698 -30.54 13.74 -8.97
C ALA A 698 -29.10 14.05 -9.43
N VAL A 699 -28.12 13.40 -8.81
CA VAL A 699 -26.70 13.48 -9.17
C VAL A 699 -26.37 12.49 -10.30
N PHE A 700 -25.81 12.96 -11.40
CA PHE A 700 -25.40 12.08 -12.50
C PHE A 700 -24.03 11.44 -12.22
N LEU A 701 -23.86 10.18 -12.65
CA LEU A 701 -22.62 9.43 -12.51
C LEU A 701 -21.42 10.15 -13.17
N SER A 702 -21.66 10.90 -14.25
CA SER A 702 -20.62 11.68 -14.92
C SER A 702 -19.91 12.67 -13.99
N GLY A 703 -20.61 13.22 -13.00
CA GLY A 703 -20.00 14.13 -12.03
C GLY A 703 -18.86 13.50 -11.23
N LEU A 704 -18.90 12.18 -11.02
CA LEU A 704 -17.80 11.47 -10.36
C LEU A 704 -16.59 11.28 -11.28
N TYR A 705 -16.80 11.20 -12.59
CA TYR A 705 -15.71 11.14 -13.56
C TYR A 705 -15.07 12.52 -13.79
N ASP A 706 -15.87 13.57 -13.75
CA ASP A 706 -15.40 14.95 -13.90
C ASP A 706 -14.65 15.45 -12.65
N ALA A 707 -14.94 14.87 -11.49
CA ALA A 707 -14.37 15.23 -10.20
C ALA A 707 -14.14 13.96 -9.33
N PRO A 708 -13.03 13.24 -9.55
CA PRO A 708 -12.84 11.90 -9.02
C PRO A 708 -12.20 11.84 -7.63
N ASP A 709 -11.94 12.96 -6.95
CA ASP A 709 -11.49 13.00 -5.54
C ASP A 709 -12.53 13.67 -4.62
N VAL A 710 -12.46 13.41 -3.31
CA VAL A 710 -13.49 13.87 -2.36
C VAL A 710 -13.66 15.39 -2.37
N ARG A 711 -12.56 16.15 -2.45
CA ARG A 711 -12.57 17.62 -2.44
C ARG A 711 -13.15 18.18 -3.73
N SER A 712 -12.68 17.72 -4.88
CA SER A 712 -13.21 18.16 -6.18
C SER A 712 -14.67 17.75 -6.35
N TYR A 713 -15.05 16.56 -5.88
CA TYR A 713 -16.43 16.09 -5.93
C TYR A 713 -17.35 16.90 -5.02
N ALA A 714 -16.92 17.23 -3.80
CA ALA A 714 -17.65 18.15 -2.92
C ALA A 714 -17.83 19.55 -3.55
N ASN A 715 -16.79 20.07 -4.22
CA ASN A 715 -16.89 21.32 -4.98
C ASN A 715 -17.88 21.21 -6.14
N TRP A 716 -17.79 20.14 -6.92
CA TRP A 716 -18.70 19.86 -8.03
C TRP A 716 -20.15 19.78 -7.56
N LEU A 717 -20.42 19.12 -6.43
CA LEU A 717 -21.74 19.06 -5.80
C LEU A 717 -22.23 20.45 -5.34
N ARG A 718 -21.36 21.31 -4.80
CA ARG A 718 -21.74 22.69 -4.46
C ARG A 718 -22.11 23.50 -5.70
N GLU A 719 -21.36 23.35 -6.79
CA GLU A 719 -21.59 24.08 -8.04
C GLU A 719 -22.87 23.64 -8.75
N HIS A 720 -23.13 22.33 -8.83
CA HIS A 720 -24.23 21.77 -9.62
C HIS A 720 -25.50 21.47 -8.80
N HIS A 721 -25.35 21.29 -7.48
CA HIS A 721 -26.43 20.91 -6.55
C HIS A 721 -26.48 21.81 -5.30
N GLY A 722 -25.98 23.05 -5.38
CA GLY A 722 -25.84 23.99 -4.25
C GLY A 722 -27.05 24.07 -3.30
N PRO A 723 -28.29 24.30 -3.79
CA PRO A 723 -29.46 24.35 -2.92
C PRO A 723 -29.76 23.04 -2.17
N ALA A 724 -29.39 21.88 -2.74
CA ALA A 724 -29.57 20.56 -2.14
C ALA A 724 -28.50 20.29 -1.07
N VAL A 725 -27.24 20.65 -1.37
CA VAL A 725 -26.14 20.65 -0.42
C VAL A 725 -26.48 21.50 0.81
N GLU A 726 -26.95 22.73 0.63
CA GLU A 726 -27.32 23.61 1.75
C GLU A 726 -28.41 22.99 2.64
N ARG A 727 -29.41 22.32 2.05
CA ARG A 727 -30.46 21.62 2.82
C ARG A 727 -29.90 20.42 3.59
N ALA A 728 -29.05 19.61 2.96
CA ALA A 728 -28.46 18.42 3.57
C ALA A 728 -27.56 18.77 4.77
N LEU A 729 -26.83 19.88 4.70
CA LEU A 729 -25.90 20.31 5.75
C LEU A 729 -26.58 21.03 6.93
N VAL A 730 -27.76 21.61 6.74
CA VAL A 730 -28.55 22.27 7.81
C VAL A 730 -29.27 21.24 8.71
N GLY A 731 -29.41 19.99 8.27
CA GLY A 731 -30.11 18.92 8.98
C GLY A 731 -29.30 18.08 9.98
N ILE A 732 -28.06 18.45 10.31
CA ILE A 732 -27.12 17.57 11.04
C ILE A 732 -27.48 17.37 12.53
N ASP A 733 -28.44 18.11 13.10
CA ASP A 733 -28.78 18.04 14.54
C ASP A 733 -30.13 17.38 14.91
N ALA A 734 -30.76 16.61 14.03
CA ALA A 734 -31.98 15.88 14.39
C ALA A 734 -32.01 14.44 13.86
N ALA A 735 -31.91 13.49 14.79
CA ALA A 735 -32.55 12.20 14.61
C ALA A 735 -34.05 12.40 14.31
N THR A 736 -34.58 11.53 13.44
CA THR A 736 -35.97 11.42 12.95
C THR A 736 -36.41 12.44 11.89
N ASP A 737 -36.41 12.03 10.61
CA ASP A 737 -37.67 11.69 9.91
C ASP A 737 -37.40 11.07 8.52
N GLU A 738 -37.99 9.88 8.31
CA GLU A 738 -38.17 9.25 6.99
C GLU A 738 -39.25 10.01 6.20
N ALA A 739 -38.94 11.14 5.57
CA ALA A 739 -39.79 11.73 4.52
C ALA A 739 -39.09 12.88 3.78
N GLY A 740 -38.61 12.60 2.56
CA GLY A 740 -38.16 13.62 1.62
C GLY A 740 -37.15 13.04 0.62
N SER A 741 -37.67 12.35 -0.40
CA SER A 741 -36.94 11.83 -1.57
C SER A 741 -37.50 12.52 -2.82
N ASN A 742 -36.71 13.35 -3.51
CA ASN A 742 -37.04 14.07 -4.73
C ASN A 742 -36.40 13.47 -5.99
N ALA A 743 -35.83 12.27 -5.90
CA ALA A 743 -36.21 11.26 -6.88
C ALA A 743 -37.55 10.71 -6.40
N ALA A 744 -38.66 10.94 -7.12
CA ALA A 744 -39.95 10.38 -6.71
C ALA A 744 -39.75 8.89 -6.39
N ALA A 745 -39.90 8.49 -5.13
CA ALA A 745 -39.63 7.12 -4.72
C ALA A 745 -40.43 6.17 -5.63
N ILE A 746 -39.85 5.00 -5.97
CA ILE A 746 -40.62 3.98 -6.69
C ILE A 746 -41.72 3.54 -5.74
N THR A 747 -42.93 4.03 -5.95
CA THR A 747 -44.11 3.63 -5.20
C THR A 747 -44.81 2.47 -5.91
N PRO A 748 -45.47 1.56 -5.17
CA PRO A 748 -46.34 0.56 -5.75
C PRO A 748 -47.29 1.16 -6.80
N ALA A 749 -47.39 0.49 -7.94
CA ALA A 749 -48.29 0.92 -9.00
C ALA A 749 -49.75 0.80 -8.54
N PRO A 750 -50.64 1.73 -8.92
CA PRO A 750 -52.07 1.58 -8.66
C PRO A 750 -52.61 0.32 -9.35
N ASP A 751 -53.62 -0.31 -8.73
CA ASP A 751 -54.29 -1.49 -9.29
C ASP A 751 -54.77 -1.22 -10.72
N GLY A 752 -54.26 -1.98 -11.70
CA GLY A 752 -54.55 -1.75 -13.11
C GLY A 752 -53.51 -2.36 -14.06
N PRO A 753 -53.64 -2.10 -15.37
CA PRO A 753 -52.71 -2.61 -16.36
C PRO A 753 -51.31 -2.01 -16.18
N LEU A 754 -50.31 -2.87 -16.05
CA LEU A 754 -48.92 -2.48 -15.87
C LEU A 754 -48.28 -2.20 -17.25
N PRO A 755 -47.67 -1.02 -17.47
CA PRO A 755 -47.00 -0.73 -18.74
C PRO A 755 -45.67 -1.48 -18.85
N LEU A 756 -45.16 -1.65 -20.07
CA LEU A 756 -43.78 -2.11 -20.28
C LEU A 756 -42.78 -0.97 -20.03
N THR A 757 -41.58 -1.29 -19.55
CA THR A 757 -40.43 -0.37 -19.65
C THR A 757 -40.08 -0.08 -21.12
N TYR A 758 -39.31 0.98 -21.39
CA TYR A 758 -38.82 1.24 -22.75
C TYR A 758 -37.96 0.07 -23.29
N ALA A 759 -37.16 -0.57 -22.42
CA ALA A 759 -36.35 -1.74 -22.78
C ALA A 759 -37.22 -2.97 -23.11
N GLN A 760 -38.22 -3.27 -22.27
CA GLN A 760 -39.17 -4.36 -22.55
C GLN A 760 -39.97 -4.10 -23.83
N GLN A 761 -40.35 -2.84 -24.11
CA GLN A 761 -41.03 -2.46 -25.35
C GLN A 761 -40.15 -2.73 -26.58
N SER A 762 -38.84 -2.44 -26.52
CA SER A 762 -37.90 -2.75 -27.59
C SER A 762 -37.81 -4.25 -27.88
N LEU A 763 -37.64 -5.06 -26.83
CA LEU A 763 -37.60 -6.53 -26.96
C LEU A 763 -38.92 -7.11 -27.46
N TRP A 764 -40.06 -6.58 -27.00
CA TRP A 764 -41.38 -6.95 -27.52
C TRP A 764 -41.47 -6.68 -29.02
N PHE A 765 -41.09 -5.47 -29.44
CA PHE A 765 -41.11 -5.07 -30.86
C PHE A 765 -40.22 -5.98 -31.73
N LEU A 766 -39.00 -6.29 -31.29
CA LEU A 766 -38.11 -7.21 -31.99
C LEU A 766 -38.71 -8.61 -32.12
N GLN A 767 -39.38 -9.11 -31.08
CA GLN A 767 -40.05 -10.42 -31.13
C GLN A 767 -41.25 -10.43 -32.08
N GLN A 768 -41.97 -9.32 -32.21
CA GLN A 768 -43.06 -9.20 -33.20
C GLN A 768 -42.53 -9.12 -34.64
N LEU A 769 -41.38 -8.47 -34.85
CA LEU A 769 -40.74 -8.40 -36.17
C LEU A 769 -40.15 -9.74 -36.62
N TYR A 770 -39.60 -10.52 -35.68
CA TYR A 770 -38.97 -11.80 -35.96
C TYR A 770 -39.57 -12.92 -35.08
N PRO A 771 -40.80 -13.38 -35.35
CA PRO A 771 -41.43 -14.44 -34.57
C PRO A 771 -40.59 -15.72 -34.60
N GLY A 772 -40.38 -16.32 -33.43
CA GLY A 772 -39.56 -17.52 -33.29
C GLY A 772 -38.05 -17.26 -33.21
N ASN A 773 -37.61 -16.00 -33.27
CA ASN A 773 -36.23 -15.64 -32.99
C ASN A 773 -35.86 -16.01 -31.54
N THR A 774 -34.61 -16.44 -31.37
CA THR A 774 -34.04 -16.90 -30.10
C THR A 774 -32.84 -16.05 -29.66
N ALA A 775 -32.51 -14.99 -30.41
CA ALA A 775 -31.40 -14.08 -30.09
C ALA A 775 -31.56 -13.39 -28.73
N ALA A 776 -32.80 -13.23 -28.24
CA ALA A 776 -33.10 -12.70 -26.92
C ALA A 776 -33.22 -13.79 -25.83
N ASN A 777 -32.82 -15.03 -26.12
CA ASN A 777 -32.73 -16.06 -25.09
C ASN A 777 -31.42 -15.91 -24.33
N GLU A 778 -31.51 -15.84 -23.01
CA GLU A 778 -30.38 -15.89 -22.11
C GLU A 778 -30.36 -17.21 -21.35
N GLN A 779 -29.16 -17.65 -20.97
CA GLN A 779 -28.99 -18.88 -20.22
C GLN A 779 -27.91 -18.69 -19.16
N PHE A 780 -28.25 -19.07 -17.93
CA PHE A 780 -27.32 -19.08 -16.80
C PHE A 780 -27.37 -20.41 -16.07
N LEU A 781 -26.28 -20.70 -15.37
CA LEU A 781 -26.02 -22.02 -14.80
C LEU A 781 -25.64 -21.89 -13.32
N LEU A 782 -26.40 -22.55 -12.46
CA LEU A 782 -26.17 -22.57 -11.02
C LEU A 782 -25.76 -23.96 -10.58
N ARG A 783 -24.57 -24.08 -9.98
CA ARG A 783 -24.02 -25.35 -9.51
C ARG A 783 -24.33 -25.57 -8.03
N PHE A 784 -24.78 -26.77 -7.69
CA PHE A 784 -25.09 -27.20 -6.33
C PHE A 784 -24.23 -28.42 -5.96
N THR A 785 -23.73 -28.42 -4.73
CA THR A 785 -22.96 -29.54 -4.18
C THR A 785 -23.64 -30.06 -2.92
N GLY A 786 -24.05 -31.33 -2.93
CA GLY A 786 -24.63 -32.00 -1.76
C GLY A 786 -26.06 -31.57 -1.40
N ILE A 787 -26.78 -30.89 -2.30
CA ILE A 787 -28.18 -30.49 -2.08
C ILE A 787 -29.12 -31.38 -2.91
N GLU A 788 -30.17 -31.87 -2.25
CA GLU A 788 -31.21 -32.69 -2.88
C GLU A 788 -32.08 -31.87 -3.83
N LYS A 789 -32.48 -32.49 -4.95
CA LYS A 789 -33.35 -31.88 -5.97
C LYS A 789 -34.61 -31.26 -5.39
N GLN A 790 -35.23 -31.90 -4.39
CA GLN A 790 -36.47 -31.43 -3.77
C GLN A 790 -36.28 -30.06 -3.10
N ARG A 791 -35.12 -29.81 -2.48
CA ARG A 791 -34.80 -28.52 -1.87
C ARG A 791 -34.56 -27.44 -2.92
N VAL A 792 -33.84 -27.77 -3.99
CA VAL A 792 -33.62 -26.86 -5.12
C VAL A 792 -34.95 -26.50 -5.79
N ALA A 793 -35.84 -27.49 -5.98
CA ALA A 793 -37.16 -27.29 -6.55
C ALA A 793 -38.04 -26.40 -5.66
N ALA A 794 -38.05 -26.62 -4.34
CA ALA A 794 -38.80 -25.79 -3.40
C ALA A 794 -38.29 -24.34 -3.39
N ALA A 795 -36.96 -24.16 -3.33
CA ALA A 795 -36.33 -22.83 -3.35
C ALA A 795 -36.59 -22.08 -4.67
N TRP A 796 -36.58 -22.80 -5.80
CA TRP A 796 -36.92 -22.22 -7.10
C TRP A 796 -38.39 -21.79 -7.19
N ALA A 797 -39.30 -22.63 -6.69
CA ALA A 797 -40.72 -22.30 -6.65
C ALA A 797 -40.98 -21.05 -5.79
N GLU A 798 -40.37 -20.97 -4.60
CA GLU A 798 -40.45 -19.78 -3.72
C GLU A 798 -39.98 -18.52 -4.44
N LEU A 799 -38.89 -18.60 -5.21
CA LEU A 799 -38.36 -17.47 -5.97
C LEU A 799 -39.33 -17.00 -7.07
N VAL A 800 -39.94 -17.93 -7.81
CA VAL A 800 -40.92 -17.62 -8.86
C VAL A 800 -42.20 -17.02 -8.27
N GLU A 801 -42.64 -17.49 -7.10
CA GLU A 801 -43.80 -16.91 -6.42
C GLU A 801 -43.53 -15.49 -5.92
N ARG A 802 -42.31 -15.27 -5.41
CA ARG A 802 -41.85 -14.01 -4.82
C ARG A 802 -41.66 -12.87 -5.82
N HIS A 803 -41.16 -13.18 -7.02
CA HIS A 803 -40.79 -12.16 -8.02
C HIS A 803 -41.76 -12.16 -9.19
N ASP A 804 -42.60 -11.13 -9.26
CA ASP A 804 -43.68 -11.01 -10.24
C ASP A 804 -43.19 -11.15 -11.68
N VAL A 805 -42.03 -10.56 -11.99
CA VAL A 805 -41.42 -10.57 -13.32
C VAL A 805 -41.16 -11.99 -13.86
N LEU A 806 -40.88 -12.96 -12.98
CA LEU A 806 -40.65 -14.37 -13.36
C LEU A 806 -41.94 -15.08 -13.75
N ARG A 807 -43.10 -14.49 -13.50
CA ARG A 807 -44.43 -15.04 -13.85
C ARG A 807 -45.23 -14.07 -14.72
N THR A 808 -44.52 -13.17 -15.41
CA THR A 808 -45.11 -12.15 -16.28
C THR A 808 -45.14 -12.61 -17.74
N THR A 809 -46.26 -12.39 -18.41
CA THR A 809 -46.39 -12.40 -19.88
C THR A 809 -46.72 -11.00 -20.40
N PHE A 810 -46.65 -10.81 -21.71
CA PHE A 810 -46.79 -9.51 -22.36
C PHE A 810 -47.80 -9.59 -23.49
N SER A 811 -48.59 -8.53 -23.67
CA SER A 811 -49.55 -8.45 -24.77
C SER A 811 -49.66 -7.06 -25.36
N GLY A 812 -50.14 -6.99 -26.60
CA GLY A 812 -50.57 -5.78 -27.28
C GLY A 812 -50.29 -5.87 -28.78
N SER A 813 -51.04 -5.15 -29.60
CA SER A 813 -50.89 -5.18 -31.06
C SER A 813 -51.14 -3.81 -31.67
N GLY A 814 -50.33 -3.39 -32.64
CA GLY A 814 -50.56 -2.15 -33.41
C GLY A 814 -50.78 -0.89 -32.55
N THR A 815 -52.05 -0.52 -32.36
CA THR A 815 -52.54 0.65 -31.62
C THR A 815 -52.93 0.39 -30.16
N ASP A 816 -52.91 -0.86 -29.69
CA ASP A 816 -53.23 -1.21 -28.30
C ASP A 816 -52.08 -0.86 -27.34
N VAL A 817 -52.42 -0.48 -26.10
CA VAL A 817 -51.43 -0.22 -25.05
C VAL A 817 -50.71 -1.52 -24.70
N LEU A 818 -49.38 -1.52 -24.83
CA LEU A 818 -48.54 -2.65 -24.42
C LEU A 818 -48.61 -2.84 -22.90
N GLN A 819 -48.89 -4.06 -22.47
CA GLN A 819 -49.14 -4.37 -21.06
C GLN A 819 -48.41 -5.62 -20.58
N GLN A 820 -48.03 -5.60 -19.30
CA GLN A 820 -47.53 -6.74 -18.54
C GLN A 820 -48.70 -7.44 -17.83
N HIS A 821 -48.71 -8.77 -17.87
CA HIS A 821 -49.71 -9.63 -17.22
C HIS A 821 -49.01 -10.55 -16.22
N VAL A 822 -49.17 -10.25 -14.94
CA VAL A 822 -48.54 -10.99 -13.85
C VAL A 822 -49.46 -12.15 -13.43
N ALA A 823 -49.07 -13.39 -13.70
CA ALA A 823 -49.92 -14.56 -13.43
C ALA A 823 -50.01 -14.86 -11.92
N ALA A 824 -51.20 -14.85 -11.33
CA ALA A 824 -51.40 -15.03 -9.88
C ALA A 824 -50.64 -16.24 -9.28
N VAL A 825 -50.14 -16.08 -8.05
CA VAL A 825 -49.45 -17.15 -7.31
C VAL A 825 -50.35 -18.39 -7.25
N GLY A 826 -49.77 -19.57 -7.51
CA GLY A 826 -50.48 -20.84 -7.54
C GLY A 826 -51.35 -21.10 -8.79
N SER A 827 -51.44 -20.16 -9.73
CA SER A 827 -52.10 -20.37 -11.03
C SER A 827 -51.37 -21.44 -11.87
N PRO A 828 -52.03 -22.08 -12.86
CA PRO A 828 -51.37 -23.05 -13.74
C PRO A 828 -50.12 -22.49 -14.43
N ALA A 829 -50.16 -21.22 -14.86
CA ALA A 829 -49.01 -20.56 -15.50
C ALA A 829 -47.85 -20.32 -14.51
N ALA A 830 -48.14 -19.88 -13.29
CA ALA A 830 -47.11 -19.71 -12.25
C ALA A 830 -46.49 -21.05 -11.83
N LYS A 831 -47.30 -22.12 -11.73
CA LYS A 831 -46.80 -23.47 -11.47
C LYS A 831 -45.90 -23.99 -12.58
N LEU A 832 -46.26 -23.72 -13.84
CA LEU A 832 -45.46 -24.11 -14.99
C LEU A 832 -44.11 -23.37 -15.05
N ALA A 833 -44.06 -22.10 -14.61
CA ALA A 833 -42.81 -21.34 -14.44
C ALA A 833 -41.95 -21.86 -13.28
N ALA A 834 -42.57 -22.32 -12.20
CA ALA A 834 -41.92 -22.89 -11.02
C ALA A 834 -41.49 -24.36 -11.19
N GLU A 835 -42.02 -25.06 -12.20
CA GLU A 835 -41.73 -26.49 -12.41
C GLU A 835 -40.36 -26.68 -13.06
N LEU A 836 -39.49 -27.45 -12.40
CA LEU A 836 -38.25 -27.91 -12.99
C LEU A 836 -38.57 -28.91 -14.11
N ALA A 837 -38.25 -28.57 -15.35
CA ALA A 837 -38.33 -29.50 -16.46
C ALA A 837 -37.50 -30.75 -16.14
N GLY A 838 -37.99 -31.92 -16.57
CA GLY A 838 -37.58 -33.25 -16.09
C GLY A 838 -36.08 -33.43 -15.82
N GLU A 839 -35.77 -34.17 -14.75
CA GLU A 839 -34.39 -34.44 -14.31
C GLU A 839 -33.58 -35.15 -15.39
N GLN A 840 -32.48 -34.52 -15.78
CA GLN A 840 -31.49 -35.10 -16.68
C GLN A 840 -30.41 -35.75 -15.82
N ASP A 841 -30.21 -37.05 -15.98
CA ASP A 841 -29.19 -37.79 -15.24
C ASP A 841 -27.99 -38.11 -16.14
N PHE A 842 -26.91 -37.34 -15.96
CA PHE A 842 -25.66 -37.52 -16.70
C PHE A 842 -24.60 -38.25 -15.89
N ARG A 843 -24.93 -38.80 -14.71
CA ARG A 843 -23.98 -39.54 -13.86
C ARG A 843 -23.39 -40.77 -14.53
N HIS A 844 -24.06 -41.29 -15.56
CA HIS A 844 -23.68 -42.50 -16.29
C HIS A 844 -23.22 -42.22 -17.73
N THR A 845 -23.04 -40.96 -18.12
CA THR A 845 -22.49 -40.61 -19.44
C THR A 845 -20.96 -40.59 -19.39
N ASN A 846 -20.32 -40.87 -20.54
CA ASN A 846 -18.86 -40.89 -20.64
C ASN A 846 -18.22 -39.50 -20.40
N ASP A 847 -18.94 -38.43 -20.73
CA ASP A 847 -18.53 -37.04 -20.50
C ASP A 847 -19.77 -36.21 -20.08
N PRO A 848 -20.04 -36.10 -18.76
CA PRO A 848 -21.16 -35.31 -18.25
C PRO A 848 -21.10 -33.84 -18.65
N SER A 849 -19.90 -33.28 -18.86
CA SER A 849 -19.71 -31.88 -19.24
C SER A 849 -20.04 -31.66 -20.72
N ALA A 850 -19.67 -32.57 -21.62
CA ALA A 850 -20.13 -32.53 -23.01
C ALA A 850 -21.65 -32.74 -23.12
N SER A 851 -22.23 -33.65 -22.35
CA SER A 851 -23.69 -33.84 -22.29
C SER A 851 -24.41 -32.56 -21.84
N LEU A 852 -23.88 -31.87 -20.82
CA LEU A 852 -24.41 -30.59 -20.34
C LEU A 852 -24.30 -29.48 -21.40
N ARG A 853 -23.16 -29.37 -22.10
CA ARG A 853 -23.01 -28.41 -23.22
C ARG A 853 -24.00 -28.68 -24.35
N HIS A 854 -24.23 -29.95 -24.69
CA HIS A 854 -25.22 -30.33 -25.70
C HIS A 854 -26.64 -29.96 -25.28
N LEU A 855 -27.01 -30.25 -24.03
CA LEU A 855 -28.30 -29.85 -23.46
C LEU A 855 -28.48 -28.33 -23.50
N ALA A 856 -27.48 -27.58 -23.03
CA ALA A 856 -27.47 -26.12 -23.06
C ALA A 856 -27.70 -25.55 -24.47
N ALA A 857 -26.98 -26.07 -25.46
CA ALA A 857 -27.12 -25.70 -26.86
C ALA A 857 -28.50 -26.06 -27.44
N SER A 858 -29.07 -27.19 -27.05
CA SER A 858 -30.40 -27.60 -27.50
C SER A 858 -31.54 -26.77 -26.87
N GLU A 859 -31.34 -26.30 -25.64
CA GLU A 859 -32.35 -25.58 -24.88
C GLU A 859 -32.43 -24.10 -25.28
N ILE A 860 -31.28 -23.46 -25.51
CA ILE A 860 -31.20 -22.03 -25.83
C ILE A 860 -31.79 -21.70 -27.21
N VAL A 861 -31.86 -22.66 -28.13
CA VAL A 861 -32.44 -22.46 -29.47
C VAL A 861 -33.97 -22.68 -29.51
N ARG A 862 -34.61 -22.96 -28.37
CA ARG A 862 -36.07 -23.08 -28.29
C ARG A 862 -36.70 -21.69 -28.09
N SER A 863 -37.59 -21.28 -29.00
CA SER A 863 -38.27 -19.98 -28.91
C SER A 863 -39.18 -19.87 -27.69
N PHE A 864 -39.35 -18.65 -27.16
CA PHE A 864 -40.39 -18.31 -26.20
C PHE A 864 -41.57 -17.62 -26.89
N ASP A 865 -42.78 -17.85 -26.37
CA ASP A 865 -43.96 -17.07 -26.71
C ASP A 865 -44.25 -16.09 -25.56
N LEU A 866 -44.03 -14.80 -25.84
CA LEU A 866 -44.18 -13.73 -24.85
C LEU A 866 -45.63 -13.55 -24.37
N GLN A 867 -46.62 -14.01 -25.12
CA GLN A 867 -48.04 -13.87 -24.78
C GLN A 867 -48.53 -14.99 -23.85
N SER A 868 -48.10 -16.22 -24.11
CA SER A 868 -48.60 -17.40 -23.39
C SER A 868 -47.69 -17.87 -22.25
N GLY A 869 -46.38 -17.61 -22.32
CA GLY A 869 -45.41 -18.03 -21.31
C GLY A 869 -45.32 -19.56 -21.11
N PRO A 870 -44.59 -20.03 -20.09
CA PRO A 870 -43.70 -19.26 -19.21
C PRO A 870 -42.46 -18.75 -19.96
N LEU A 871 -41.86 -17.67 -19.47
CA LEU A 871 -40.70 -17.02 -20.11
C LEU A 871 -39.34 -17.45 -19.54
N LEU A 872 -39.35 -18.60 -18.85
CA LEU A 872 -38.21 -19.27 -18.26
C LEU A 872 -38.44 -20.77 -18.34
N ARG A 873 -37.35 -21.52 -18.48
CA ARG A 873 -37.30 -22.98 -18.54
C ARG A 873 -36.12 -23.46 -17.69
N PRO A 874 -36.37 -23.85 -16.43
CA PRO A 874 -35.34 -24.37 -15.54
C PRO A 874 -35.22 -25.90 -15.72
N VAL A 875 -34.01 -26.40 -15.95
CA VAL A 875 -33.69 -27.83 -16.11
C VAL A 875 -32.71 -28.26 -15.01
N TYR A 876 -33.09 -29.28 -14.24
CA TYR A 876 -32.21 -29.86 -13.23
C TYR A 876 -31.39 -31.01 -13.81
N VAL A 877 -30.07 -30.94 -13.66
CA VAL A 877 -29.11 -31.90 -14.21
C VAL A 877 -28.27 -32.49 -13.09
N ARG A 878 -28.15 -33.81 -13.02
CA ARG A 878 -27.21 -34.49 -12.11
C ARG A 878 -25.95 -34.86 -12.86
N LEU A 879 -24.82 -34.33 -12.40
CA LEU A 879 -23.51 -34.59 -12.97
C LEU A 879 -22.78 -35.71 -12.21
N SER A 880 -22.98 -35.81 -10.90
CA SER A 880 -22.45 -36.88 -10.06
C SER A 880 -23.39 -37.22 -8.90
N THR A 881 -22.96 -38.08 -7.98
CA THR A 881 -23.71 -38.36 -6.73
C THR A 881 -23.83 -37.13 -5.83
N ARG A 882 -22.90 -36.18 -5.94
CA ARG A 882 -22.85 -34.96 -5.11
C ARG A 882 -23.03 -33.67 -5.90
N GLU A 883 -22.78 -33.68 -7.21
CA GLU A 883 -22.89 -32.47 -8.05
C GLU A 883 -24.16 -32.47 -8.87
N SER A 884 -24.89 -31.35 -8.79
CA SER A 884 -26.01 -31.05 -9.66
C SER A 884 -25.96 -29.61 -10.16
N VAL A 885 -26.69 -29.36 -11.23
CA VAL A 885 -26.77 -28.07 -11.91
C VAL A 885 -28.22 -27.73 -12.15
N LEU A 886 -28.59 -26.48 -11.91
CA LEU A 886 -29.81 -25.88 -12.43
C LEU A 886 -29.43 -25.01 -13.63
N LEU A 887 -29.82 -25.46 -14.82
CA LEU A 887 -29.70 -24.72 -16.07
C LEU A 887 -30.98 -23.93 -16.29
N VAL A 888 -30.92 -22.60 -16.25
CA VAL A 888 -32.08 -21.75 -16.46
C VAL A 888 -31.93 -21.03 -17.78
N THR A 889 -32.86 -21.29 -18.70
CA THR A 889 -32.98 -20.52 -19.94
C THR A 889 -34.16 -19.57 -19.80
N ALA A 890 -33.98 -18.28 -20.03
CA ALA A 890 -35.02 -17.26 -19.89
C ALA A 890 -35.03 -16.34 -21.11
N HIS A 891 -36.15 -15.66 -21.35
CA HIS A 891 -36.18 -14.57 -22.31
C HIS A 891 -35.64 -13.29 -21.65
N HIS A 892 -34.79 -12.54 -22.35
CA HIS A 892 -34.12 -11.33 -21.84
C HIS A 892 -35.09 -10.20 -21.41
N ILE A 893 -36.38 -10.35 -21.74
CA ILE A 893 -37.44 -9.41 -21.35
C ILE A 893 -37.84 -9.53 -19.85
N VAL A 894 -37.48 -10.64 -19.20
CA VAL A 894 -37.77 -10.92 -17.78
C VAL A 894 -36.52 -11.15 -16.93
N ALA A 895 -35.34 -11.28 -17.54
CA ALA A 895 -34.08 -11.54 -16.85
C ALA A 895 -32.90 -10.92 -17.62
N ASP A 896 -31.84 -10.56 -16.88
CA ASP A 896 -30.57 -10.08 -17.41
C ASP A 896 -29.39 -10.64 -16.60
N GLY A 897 -28.16 -10.32 -17.00
CA GLY A 897 -26.96 -10.76 -16.27
C GLY A 897 -26.89 -10.28 -14.81
N LEU A 898 -27.52 -9.15 -14.47
CA LEU A 898 -27.49 -8.58 -13.12
C LEU A 898 -28.42 -9.34 -12.15
N CYS A 899 -29.41 -10.08 -12.66
CA CYS A 899 -30.27 -10.89 -11.80
C CYS A 899 -29.57 -12.17 -11.29
N VAL A 900 -28.51 -12.65 -11.94
CA VAL A 900 -27.87 -13.94 -11.60
C VAL A 900 -27.35 -13.99 -10.16
N PRO A 901 -26.60 -12.98 -9.65
CA PRO A 901 -26.19 -12.97 -8.23
C PRO A 901 -27.36 -12.88 -7.24
N LEU A 902 -28.45 -12.19 -7.61
CA LEU A 902 -29.66 -12.08 -6.78
C LEU A 902 -30.37 -13.43 -6.65
N ILE A 903 -30.54 -14.13 -7.78
CA ILE A 903 -31.10 -15.49 -7.85
C ILE A 903 -30.22 -16.45 -7.04
N GLN A 904 -28.90 -16.39 -7.20
CA GLN A 904 -27.95 -17.23 -6.46
C GLN A 904 -28.08 -17.03 -4.94
N ARG A 905 -28.11 -15.77 -4.49
CA ARG A 905 -28.26 -15.43 -3.06
C ARG A 905 -29.59 -15.93 -2.50
N ALA A 906 -30.68 -15.69 -3.22
CA ALA A 906 -32.01 -16.12 -2.81
C ALA A 906 -32.12 -17.65 -2.71
N LEU A 907 -31.65 -18.38 -3.72
CA LEU A 907 -31.65 -19.85 -3.71
C LEU A 907 -30.77 -20.42 -2.60
N HIS A 908 -29.62 -19.79 -2.31
CA HIS A 908 -28.78 -20.19 -1.18
C HIS A 908 -29.53 -20.04 0.16
N THR A 909 -30.18 -18.90 0.40
CA THR A 909 -30.96 -18.65 1.61
C THR A 909 -32.11 -19.66 1.76
N ALA A 910 -32.92 -19.86 0.72
CA ALA A 910 -34.03 -20.81 0.75
C ALA A 910 -33.56 -22.27 0.91
N CYS A 911 -32.49 -22.68 0.22
CA CYS A 911 -31.95 -24.05 0.35
C CYS A 911 -31.36 -24.35 1.75
N THR A 912 -30.95 -23.31 2.48
CA THR A 912 -30.42 -23.43 3.86
C THR A 912 -31.49 -23.22 4.94
N GLY A 913 -32.75 -23.04 4.54
CA GLY A 913 -33.89 -22.88 5.46
C GLY A 913 -34.07 -21.47 6.01
N GLY A 914 -33.39 -20.47 5.44
CA GLY A 914 -33.60 -19.06 5.74
C GLY A 914 -34.84 -18.52 5.04
N GLN A 915 -35.49 -17.52 5.64
CA GLN A 915 -36.60 -16.80 5.04
C GLN A 915 -36.06 -15.64 4.18
N ILE A 916 -36.72 -15.35 3.06
CA ILE A 916 -36.37 -14.24 2.18
C ILE A 916 -37.42 -13.12 2.34
N ASP A 917 -37.02 -11.96 2.87
CA ASP A 917 -37.91 -10.82 3.14
C ASP A 917 -38.59 -10.30 1.88
N PRO A 918 -39.92 -10.07 1.80
CA PRO A 918 -40.61 -9.67 0.57
C PRO A 918 -39.98 -8.43 -0.10
N PRO A 919 -39.93 -8.35 -1.45
CA PRO A 919 -39.38 -7.19 -2.11
C PRO A 919 -40.25 -5.94 -1.85
N ALA A 920 -39.60 -4.81 -1.55
CA ALA A 920 -40.31 -3.55 -1.27
C ALA A 920 -41.05 -3.00 -2.50
N VAL A 921 -40.55 -3.31 -3.70
CA VAL A 921 -41.12 -2.95 -5.00
C VAL A 921 -41.00 -4.13 -5.97
N GLN A 922 -41.97 -4.24 -6.88
CA GLN A 922 -41.98 -5.20 -7.98
C GLN A 922 -41.58 -4.52 -9.29
N PHE A 923 -41.23 -5.32 -10.31
CA PHE A 923 -40.77 -4.78 -11.60
C PHE A 923 -41.87 -3.95 -12.31
N GLY A 924 -43.15 -4.27 -12.09
CA GLY A 924 -44.27 -3.47 -12.58
C GLY A 924 -44.34 -2.06 -11.98
N ASP A 925 -43.91 -1.91 -10.72
CA ASP A 925 -43.84 -0.62 -10.03
C ASP A 925 -42.78 0.27 -10.65
N PHE A 926 -41.60 -0.31 -10.92
CA PHE A 926 -40.52 0.34 -11.65
C PHE A 926 -40.95 0.75 -13.07
N ALA A 927 -41.61 -0.14 -13.81
CA ALA A 927 -42.08 0.18 -15.16
C ALA A 927 -43.08 1.35 -15.17
N SER A 928 -43.99 1.36 -14.19
CA SER A 928 -44.96 2.45 -14.02
C SER A 928 -44.28 3.76 -13.63
N TRP A 929 -43.31 3.71 -12.72
CA TRP A 929 -42.50 4.85 -12.33
C TRP A 929 -41.72 5.41 -13.52
N GLN A 930 -41.01 4.57 -14.29
CA GLN A 930 -40.23 4.99 -15.46
C GLN A 930 -41.10 5.75 -16.47
N ARG A 931 -42.31 5.25 -16.75
CA ARG A 931 -43.24 5.89 -17.69
C ARG A 931 -43.78 7.23 -17.20
N ARG A 932 -43.96 7.40 -15.90
CA ARG A 932 -44.37 8.69 -15.32
C ARG A 932 -43.22 9.69 -15.34
N THR A 933 -42.03 9.26 -14.91
CA THR A 933 -40.86 10.13 -14.73
C THR A 933 -40.24 10.54 -16.07
N MET A 934 -40.17 9.63 -17.05
CA MET A 934 -39.69 9.91 -18.41
C MET A 934 -40.85 10.30 -19.32
N SER A 935 -41.53 11.40 -19.00
CA SER A 935 -42.62 11.96 -19.79
C SER A 935 -42.48 13.48 -19.95
N GLY A 936 -43.19 14.05 -20.93
CA GLY A 936 -43.19 15.49 -21.19
C GLY A 936 -41.80 16.04 -21.51
N ASP A 937 -41.48 17.19 -20.91
CA ASP A 937 -40.27 17.97 -21.22
C ASP A 937 -38.96 17.23 -20.88
N ARG A 938 -38.97 16.38 -19.84
CA ARG A 938 -37.79 15.60 -19.46
C ARG A 938 -37.40 14.59 -20.52
N LEU A 939 -38.36 13.86 -21.08
CA LEU A 939 -38.10 12.94 -22.19
C LEU A 939 -37.71 13.71 -23.46
N ALA A 940 -38.34 14.86 -23.72
CA ALA A 940 -38.03 15.68 -24.88
C ALA A 940 -36.58 16.17 -24.87
N GLY A 941 -36.08 16.64 -23.72
CA GLY A 941 -34.68 17.09 -23.59
C GLY A 941 -33.66 15.96 -23.80
N GLU A 942 -33.91 14.78 -23.24
CA GLU A 942 -33.05 13.60 -23.46
C GLU A 942 -33.02 13.18 -24.95
N VAL A 943 -34.19 13.17 -25.60
CA VAL A 943 -34.29 12.82 -27.03
C VAL A 943 -33.63 13.87 -27.91
N GLU A 944 -33.82 15.16 -27.62
CA GLU A 944 -33.20 16.26 -28.37
C GLU A 944 -31.67 16.16 -28.32
N TRP A 945 -31.12 15.90 -27.13
CA TRP A 945 -29.69 15.69 -26.96
C TRP A 945 -29.16 14.54 -27.83
N TRP A 946 -29.80 13.38 -27.83
CA TRP A 946 -29.39 12.24 -28.68
C TRP A 946 -29.56 12.54 -30.17
N CYS A 947 -30.64 13.22 -30.55
CA CYS A 947 -30.85 13.67 -31.93
C CYS A 947 -29.74 14.60 -32.41
N GLU A 948 -29.29 15.53 -31.56
CA GLU A 948 -28.16 16.41 -31.86
C GLU A 948 -26.85 15.61 -31.99
N LYS A 949 -26.55 14.72 -31.04
CA LYS A 949 -25.29 13.95 -31.04
C LYS A 949 -25.20 12.95 -32.19
N LEU A 950 -26.32 12.38 -32.61
CA LEU A 950 -26.39 11.43 -33.72
C LEU A 950 -26.66 12.11 -35.07
N ALA A 951 -26.82 13.44 -35.10
CA ALA A 951 -27.03 14.18 -36.34
C ALA A 951 -25.84 14.02 -37.29
N GLY A 952 -26.10 13.43 -38.47
CA GLY A 952 -25.06 13.22 -39.48
C GLY A 952 -24.16 12.00 -39.25
N ALA A 953 -24.46 11.15 -38.25
CA ALA A 953 -23.72 9.90 -38.06
C ALA A 953 -23.89 8.96 -39.26
N THR A 954 -22.78 8.52 -39.84
CA THR A 954 -22.73 7.50 -40.90
C THR A 954 -22.25 6.17 -40.31
N LEU A 955 -22.96 5.08 -40.59
CA LEU A 955 -22.49 3.73 -40.27
C LEU A 955 -21.57 3.25 -41.39
N ASP A 956 -20.27 3.17 -41.11
CA ASP A 956 -19.33 2.53 -42.03
C ASP A 956 -19.63 1.02 -42.09
N PRO A 957 -19.82 0.43 -43.28
CA PRO A 957 -20.06 -1.00 -43.39
C PRO A 957 -18.81 -1.76 -42.96
N VAL A 958 -18.95 -2.62 -41.94
CA VAL A 958 -17.92 -3.61 -41.56
C VAL A 958 -17.61 -4.49 -42.80
N PRO A 959 -16.34 -4.79 -43.12
CA PRO A 959 -15.98 -5.56 -44.32
C PRO A 959 -16.71 -6.91 -44.36
N ALA A 960 -17.75 -7.00 -45.20
CA ALA A 960 -18.64 -8.15 -45.25
C ALA A 960 -17.99 -9.32 -46.00
N THR A 961 -17.37 -10.25 -45.26
CA THR A 961 -17.13 -11.61 -45.77
C THR A 961 -18.28 -12.55 -45.44
N ARG A 962 -19.52 -12.21 -45.85
CA ARG A 962 -20.55 -13.14 -46.37
C ARG A 962 -21.92 -12.46 -46.51
N SER A 963 -22.52 -12.76 -47.67
CA SER A 963 -23.86 -12.52 -48.20
C SER A 963 -24.98 -12.18 -47.20
N GLU A 964 -25.90 -11.31 -47.64
CA GLU A 964 -27.24 -10.99 -47.09
C GLU A 964 -28.17 -12.21 -46.93
N ALA A 965 -27.69 -13.29 -46.31
CA ALA A 965 -28.50 -14.43 -45.92
C ALA A 965 -29.01 -14.19 -44.50
N SER A 966 -30.30 -14.45 -44.29
CA SER A 966 -31.05 -14.21 -43.05
C SER A 966 -30.24 -14.49 -41.77
N ALA A 967 -30.38 -13.62 -40.78
CA ALA A 967 -29.77 -13.68 -39.44
C ALA A 967 -30.30 -14.87 -38.60
N THR A 968 -30.24 -16.07 -39.15
CA THR A 968 -30.77 -17.32 -38.58
C THR A 968 -29.77 -18.48 -38.72
N GLY A 969 -28.51 -18.20 -39.04
CA GLY A 969 -27.44 -19.21 -39.08
C GLY A 969 -26.91 -19.57 -37.69
N PRO A 970 -26.30 -20.76 -37.51
CA PRO A 970 -25.68 -21.13 -36.23
C PRO A 970 -24.58 -20.15 -35.86
N GLU A 971 -24.71 -19.53 -34.68
CA GLU A 971 -23.70 -18.65 -34.10
C GLU A 971 -22.43 -19.46 -33.78
N SER A 972 -21.29 -19.04 -34.33
CA SER A 972 -19.99 -19.62 -34.01
C SER A 972 -19.27 -18.67 -33.05
N ARG A 973 -19.20 -19.04 -31.77
CA ARG A 973 -18.45 -18.29 -30.77
C ARG A 973 -16.98 -18.69 -30.84
N ILE A 974 -16.12 -17.75 -31.19
CA ILE A 974 -14.66 -17.92 -31.13
C ILE A 974 -14.21 -17.32 -29.80
N PRO A 975 -13.88 -18.14 -28.78
CA PRO A 975 -13.33 -17.60 -27.55
C PRO A 975 -11.98 -16.95 -27.85
N LEU A 976 -11.88 -15.64 -27.63
CA LEU A 976 -10.61 -14.94 -27.62
C LEU A 976 -10.13 -14.88 -26.17
N THR A 977 -9.02 -15.55 -25.89
CA THR A 977 -8.37 -15.44 -24.59
C THR A 977 -7.36 -14.30 -24.63
N ILE A 978 -7.66 -13.24 -23.90
CA ILE A 978 -6.67 -12.20 -23.61
C ILE A 978 -5.80 -12.74 -22.47
N ASN A 979 -4.50 -12.90 -22.71
CA ASN A 979 -3.59 -13.37 -21.68
C ASN A 979 -3.56 -12.37 -20.52
N ARG A 980 -3.12 -12.83 -19.34
CA ARG A 980 -3.19 -12.01 -18.11
C ARG A 980 -2.35 -10.74 -18.22
N GLU A 981 -1.29 -10.75 -19.01
CA GLU A 981 -0.41 -9.62 -19.28
C GLU A 981 -1.12 -8.54 -20.12
N LEU A 982 -1.71 -8.91 -21.25
CA LEU A 982 -2.48 -8.00 -22.10
C LEU A 982 -3.77 -7.53 -21.41
N ALA A 983 -4.41 -8.37 -20.60
CA ALA A 983 -5.57 -7.96 -19.81
C ALA A 983 -5.19 -6.94 -18.72
N ARG A 984 -3.98 -7.02 -18.17
CA ARG A 984 -3.43 -5.99 -17.27
C ARG A 984 -3.09 -4.73 -18.04
N ALA A 985 -2.41 -4.84 -19.19
CA ALA A 985 -2.07 -3.70 -20.03
C ALA A 985 -3.31 -2.94 -20.53
N LEU A 986 -4.39 -3.63 -20.90
CA LEU A 986 -5.65 -3.01 -21.31
C LEU A 986 -6.39 -2.33 -20.15
N ARG A 987 -6.26 -2.82 -18.90
CA ARG A 987 -6.82 -2.18 -17.70
C ARG A 987 -5.95 -1.06 -17.14
N ALA A 988 -4.67 -1.06 -17.47
CA ALA A 988 -3.75 0.05 -17.21
C ALA A 988 -3.94 1.18 -18.24
N PHE A 989 -4.31 0.81 -19.48
CA PHE A 989 -4.58 1.75 -20.56
C PHE A 989 -5.93 2.47 -20.44
N ALA A 990 -6.95 1.77 -19.94
CA ALA A 990 -8.31 2.29 -19.72
C ALA A 990 -8.44 2.84 -18.31
#